data_AF-A0A6P0VVH2-F1
#
_entry.id   AF-A0A6P0VVH2-F1
#
_cell.length_a   1.000
_cell.length_b   1.000
_cell.length_c   1.000
_cell.angle_alpha   90.00
_cell.angle_beta   90.00
_cell.angle_gamma   90.00
#
_symmetry.space_group_name_H-M   'P 1'
#
loop_
_entity.id
_entity.type
_entity.pdbx_description
1 polymer ?
#
loop_
_entity_poly.entity_id
_entity_poly.type
_entity_poly.pdbx_seq_one_letter_code
_entity_poly.pdbx_strand_id
1 'polypeptide(L)'
;DRVQQAAYFLIDAALKPETHLKIGRLLLNNLSASAIEGAIFNLTNQLNKGYSLIDDRHEKDELARLNLIAGRKAKASTAYLTSIDYLNSGIKLLEDGWSRQYNLTLSLYLEAIESEYISTNFDRSKILADLALEQVQSLLDRLKIHELQIQYYIAKNQRKKAVELGLDALKLLNIELDGVSPEVTDIEALADLPEMIDPYKITTLQILITIVSAAVVVAPELLIPIAFKLVNICIHSGNSRLSAYAYGFHAWMLCSSLGEIDAGYRFGKLAIQLLEKFNAKEIKCKVYQQFNVFVRHRKEPLEAMKELVKAVESGMEVGDIEYACYAAQDYCILQFFLGENLKFSLQEQEKYLKLIRHNQQEFSINFTSPWLQLVSNLLGQSVDRCSLNGSFFDETDKIPNLKHLNDRISLFPILFIKTYLNYLFNFHEIAVENAIFAEKLQTGSNGFIYYPVYLFYFSLALLSCCLKPDYGKQKDFINRVNVNQKKLVFWMNDAPFTYQHKYDLVQAEYHRVSGEKLAAIDLYDRAISGAKANEFIQEEALANELAAKFYLEWGKEKIAATYMQEAYFCYAHWGAKAKTDDLEQRYPHLLQSILQRTTQTHTSLESLSFVNPQISVHSSAKASVSASTSINNTLDFAAVIKTSQALSSIIKLDELLRQLTQTILQQSGGDRCALILPNKDSIWFVEAIATTDTTNLCSVPLEDHLDFPIKLIQYVKNSQTVVVLDDLDTDLPIIDDYLDQQQPKSVLCLPILNQSQLIGILYLSNQSTSGVFTSDRILILNFLCTQAAISLTNARLYSDLQANEVRIRESEQRYVTLTEAVPVGIFRTDAEGYCIYVNDRWCQIAGLTPEEAAGDGWQQGLYIEDRERIATEWYQAAREHRPCQLECRFQSPDGKITWVYAQSVAERDAEGQVVGYVGSITDISDRKAAEVSNIMSG
;
A
#
# COMPACT_ATOMS: atom_id res chain seq x y z
N ASP A 1 8.07 -52.59 -10.11
CA ASP A 1 8.74 -51.89 -11.23
C ASP A 1 9.89 -52.63 -11.88
N ARG A 2 11.06 -52.82 -11.26
CA ARG A 2 12.22 -53.47 -11.94
C ARG A 2 11.94 -54.89 -12.47
N VAL A 3 11.15 -55.68 -11.74
CA VAL A 3 10.71 -57.03 -12.17
C VAL A 3 9.73 -56.96 -13.35
N GLN A 4 8.81 -55.98 -13.36
CA GLN A 4 7.88 -55.76 -14.48
C GLN A 4 8.62 -55.25 -15.73
N GLN A 5 9.60 -54.37 -15.58
CA GLN A 5 10.44 -53.90 -16.69
C GLN A 5 11.28 -55.05 -17.26
N ALA A 6 11.90 -55.88 -16.42
CA ALA A 6 12.64 -57.06 -16.86
C ALA A 6 11.74 -58.06 -17.59
N ALA A 7 10.55 -58.34 -17.07
CA ALA A 7 9.56 -59.18 -17.74
C ALA A 7 9.09 -58.59 -19.08
N TYR A 8 8.92 -57.27 -19.17
CA TYR A 8 8.53 -56.57 -20.40
C TYR A 8 9.64 -56.59 -21.48
N PHE A 9 10.91 -56.52 -21.08
CA PHE A 9 12.05 -56.64 -22.01
C PHE A 9 12.22 -58.05 -22.58
N LEU A 10 11.72 -59.07 -21.89
CA LEU A 10 11.73 -60.46 -22.36
C LEU A 10 10.62 -60.78 -23.38
N ILE A 11 9.65 -59.88 -23.59
CA ILE A 11 8.61 -60.04 -24.60
C ILE A 11 9.21 -59.70 -25.98
N ASP A 12 9.04 -60.60 -26.95
CA ASP A 12 9.39 -60.34 -28.35
C ASP A 12 8.70 -59.05 -28.84
N ALA A 13 9.44 -58.19 -29.54
CA ALA A 13 8.92 -56.94 -30.08
C ALA A 13 7.64 -57.13 -30.92
N ALA A 14 7.52 -58.26 -31.63
CA ALA A 14 6.32 -58.58 -32.43
C ALA A 14 5.07 -58.85 -31.56
N LEU A 15 5.24 -59.34 -30.33
CA LEU A 15 4.15 -59.71 -29.41
C LEU A 15 3.76 -58.57 -28.46
N LYS A 16 4.52 -57.47 -28.44
CA LYS A 16 4.26 -56.33 -27.55
C LYS A 16 2.91 -55.64 -27.82
N PRO A 17 2.51 -55.35 -29.07
CA PRO A 17 1.20 -54.74 -29.34
C PRO A 17 0.03 -55.60 -28.85
N GLU A 18 0.10 -56.93 -29.07
CA GLU A 18 -0.92 -57.87 -28.62
C GLU A 18 -0.99 -57.94 -27.09
N THR A 19 0.17 -57.98 -26.43
CA THR A 19 0.24 -57.99 -24.96
C THR A 19 -0.33 -56.71 -24.36
N HIS A 20 0.02 -55.55 -24.92
CA HIS A 20 -0.51 -54.25 -24.51
C HIS A 20 -2.03 -54.15 -24.69
N LEU A 21 -2.55 -54.62 -25.83
CA LEU A 21 -3.99 -54.66 -26.09
C LEU A 21 -4.71 -55.55 -25.08
N LYS A 22 -4.16 -56.72 -24.76
CA LYS A 22 -4.72 -57.64 -23.76
C LYS A 22 -4.76 -57.02 -22.37
N ILE A 23 -3.69 -56.34 -21.95
CA ILE A 23 -3.64 -55.61 -20.68
C ILE A 23 -4.68 -54.49 -20.67
N GLY A 24 -4.76 -53.69 -21.74
CA GLY A 24 -5.73 -52.60 -21.86
C GLY A 24 -7.18 -53.08 -21.77
N ARG A 25 -7.55 -54.14 -22.50
CA ARG A 25 -8.89 -54.75 -22.44
C ARG A 25 -9.22 -55.29 -21.05
N LEU A 26 -8.27 -55.95 -20.39
CA LEU A 26 -8.44 -56.44 -19.02
C LEU A 26 -8.63 -55.31 -18.02
N LEU A 27 -7.91 -54.20 -18.17
CA LEU A 27 -8.09 -53.02 -17.33
C LEU A 27 -9.47 -52.39 -17.57
N LEU A 28 -9.88 -52.22 -18.83
CA LEU A 28 -11.17 -51.63 -19.18
C LEU A 28 -12.34 -52.44 -18.60
N ASN A 29 -12.28 -53.77 -18.69
CA ASN A 29 -13.36 -54.65 -18.23
C ASN A 29 -13.46 -54.79 -16.69
N ASN A 30 -12.39 -54.49 -15.96
CA ASN A 30 -12.32 -54.67 -14.50
C ASN A 30 -12.42 -53.36 -13.72
N LEU A 31 -12.39 -52.20 -14.38
CA LEU A 31 -12.50 -50.90 -13.74
C LEU A 31 -13.95 -50.40 -13.78
N SER A 32 -14.44 -49.87 -12.65
CA SER A 32 -15.69 -49.11 -12.62
C SER A 32 -15.51 -47.75 -13.33
N ALA A 33 -16.61 -47.12 -13.75
CA ALA A 33 -16.56 -45.81 -14.40
C ALA A 33 -15.78 -44.75 -13.60
N SER A 34 -15.90 -44.72 -12.27
CA SER A 34 -15.12 -43.78 -11.42
C SER A 34 -13.64 -44.17 -11.30
N ALA A 35 -13.30 -45.45 -11.41
CA ALA A 35 -11.92 -45.93 -11.36
C ALA A 35 -11.18 -45.71 -12.70
N ILE A 36 -11.91 -45.68 -13.82
CA ILE A 36 -11.36 -45.37 -15.15
C ILE A 36 -10.73 -43.97 -15.17
N GLU A 37 -11.37 -42.95 -14.59
CA GLU A 37 -10.80 -41.59 -14.52
C GLU A 37 -9.46 -41.57 -13.77
N GLY A 38 -9.34 -42.33 -12.67
CA GLY A 38 -8.10 -42.47 -11.90
C GLY A 38 -6.98 -43.15 -12.68
N ALA A 39 -7.31 -44.19 -13.47
CA ALA A 39 -6.37 -45.00 -14.22
C ALA A 39 -6.21 -44.59 -15.71
N ILE A 40 -6.82 -43.49 -16.14
CA ILE A 40 -7.00 -43.15 -17.57
C ILE A 40 -5.70 -43.17 -18.36
N PHE A 41 -4.61 -42.61 -17.83
CA PHE A 41 -3.32 -42.59 -18.54
C PHE A 41 -2.74 -43.98 -18.75
N ASN A 42 -2.80 -44.84 -17.73
CA ASN A 42 -2.29 -46.20 -17.83
C ASN A 42 -3.14 -47.03 -18.79
N LEU A 43 -4.47 -46.92 -18.68
CA LEU A 43 -5.42 -47.63 -19.55
C LEU A 43 -5.24 -47.21 -21.02
N THR A 44 -5.32 -45.91 -21.30
CA THR A 44 -5.25 -45.37 -22.67
C THR A 44 -3.89 -45.65 -23.31
N ASN A 45 -2.78 -45.56 -22.56
CA ASN A 45 -1.46 -45.91 -23.08
C ASN A 45 -1.32 -47.38 -23.47
N GLN A 46 -1.92 -48.30 -22.71
CA GLN A 46 -1.89 -49.74 -23.03
C GLN A 46 -2.67 -50.01 -24.32
N LEU A 47 -3.86 -49.43 -24.44
CA LEU A 47 -4.69 -49.60 -25.65
C LEU A 47 -4.07 -48.91 -26.87
N ASN A 48 -3.52 -47.70 -26.74
CA ASN A 48 -2.85 -46.98 -27.83
C ASN A 48 -1.62 -47.74 -28.37
N LYS A 49 -0.89 -48.49 -27.53
CA LYS A 49 0.24 -49.31 -28.02
C LYS A 49 -0.19 -50.55 -28.81
N GLY A 50 -1.45 -50.99 -28.65
CA GLY A 50 -2.03 -52.13 -29.35
C GLY A 50 -3.00 -51.77 -30.47
N TYR A 51 -3.19 -50.48 -30.77
CA TYR A 51 -4.30 -50.01 -31.62
C TYR A 51 -4.28 -50.57 -33.05
N SER A 52 -3.09 -50.88 -33.58
CA SER A 52 -2.93 -51.42 -34.94
C SER A 52 -3.52 -52.83 -35.10
N LEU A 53 -3.84 -53.51 -33.99
CA LEU A 53 -4.48 -54.84 -33.96
C LEU A 53 -6.00 -54.76 -33.69
N ILE A 54 -6.55 -53.55 -33.54
CA ILE A 54 -7.98 -53.34 -33.33
C ILE A 54 -8.63 -53.16 -34.71
N ASP A 55 -9.36 -54.17 -35.17
CA ASP A 55 -10.17 -54.08 -36.39
C ASP A 55 -11.62 -53.68 -36.09
N ASP A 56 -12.08 -53.93 -34.86
CA ASP A 56 -13.43 -53.58 -34.43
C ASP A 56 -13.61 -52.06 -34.34
N ARG A 57 -14.63 -51.56 -35.04
CA ARG A 57 -14.88 -50.12 -35.15
C ARG A 57 -15.44 -49.53 -33.86
N HIS A 58 -16.21 -50.31 -33.09
CA HIS A 58 -16.75 -49.85 -31.81
C HIS A 58 -15.63 -49.71 -30.77
N GLU A 59 -14.68 -50.64 -30.76
CA GLU A 59 -13.50 -50.56 -29.92
C GLU A 59 -12.59 -49.36 -30.27
N LYS A 60 -12.45 -49.01 -31.56
CA LYS A 60 -11.75 -47.78 -31.98
C LYS A 60 -12.43 -46.50 -31.46
N ASP A 61 -13.76 -46.44 -31.49
CA ASP A 61 -14.51 -45.30 -30.96
C ASP A 61 -14.32 -45.14 -29.45
N GLU A 62 -14.38 -46.25 -28.73
CA GLU A 62 -14.20 -46.24 -27.28
C GLU A 62 -12.78 -45.82 -26.92
N LEU A 63 -11.77 -46.29 -27.66
CA LEU A 63 -10.40 -45.82 -27.50
C LEU A 63 -10.26 -44.32 -27.84
N ALA A 64 -10.97 -43.82 -28.85
CA ALA A 64 -10.99 -42.39 -29.17
C ALA A 64 -11.62 -41.55 -28.04
N ARG A 65 -12.69 -42.04 -27.37
CA ARG A 65 -13.26 -41.40 -26.17
C ARG A 65 -12.28 -41.39 -25.00
N LEU A 66 -11.59 -42.52 -24.75
CA LEU A 66 -10.57 -42.61 -23.71
C LEU A 66 -9.39 -41.66 -23.97
N ASN A 67 -9.02 -41.48 -25.24
CA ASN A 67 -8.02 -40.48 -25.66
C ASN A 67 -8.52 -39.04 -25.43
N LEU A 68 -9.78 -38.73 -25.70
CA LEU A 68 -10.35 -37.41 -25.39
C LEU A 68 -10.30 -37.12 -23.88
N ILE A 69 -10.68 -38.08 -23.04
CA ILE A 69 -10.65 -37.95 -21.57
C ILE A 69 -9.20 -37.79 -21.09
N ALA A 70 -8.28 -38.61 -21.58
CA ALA A 70 -6.86 -38.53 -21.25
C ALA A 70 -6.25 -37.19 -21.67
N GLY A 71 -6.59 -36.71 -22.88
CA GLY A 71 -6.17 -35.41 -23.40
C GLY A 71 -6.62 -34.26 -22.51
N ARG A 72 -7.92 -34.20 -22.20
CA ARG A 72 -8.48 -33.19 -21.27
C ARG A 72 -7.81 -33.21 -19.91
N LYS A 73 -7.59 -34.41 -19.33
CA LYS A 73 -6.93 -34.55 -18.03
C LYS A 73 -5.46 -34.10 -18.08
N ALA A 74 -4.75 -34.40 -19.16
CA ALA A 74 -3.38 -33.95 -19.37
C ALA A 74 -3.32 -32.42 -19.52
N LYS A 75 -4.23 -31.82 -20.29
CA LYS A 75 -4.36 -30.35 -20.44
C LYS A 75 -4.60 -29.67 -19.09
N ALA A 76 -5.55 -30.18 -18.29
CA ALA A 76 -5.85 -29.66 -16.95
C ALA A 76 -4.67 -29.78 -15.97
N SER A 77 -3.73 -30.70 -16.23
CA SER A 77 -2.50 -30.89 -15.45
C SER A 77 -1.29 -30.17 -16.07
N THR A 78 -1.53 -29.21 -16.99
CA THR A 78 -0.53 -28.45 -17.76
C THR A 78 0.45 -29.28 -18.60
N ALA A 79 0.17 -30.57 -18.80
CA ALA A 79 0.96 -31.48 -19.63
C ALA A 79 0.52 -31.40 -21.11
N TYR A 80 0.71 -30.23 -21.73
CA TYR A 80 0.16 -29.92 -23.05
C TYR A 80 0.65 -30.83 -24.18
N LEU A 81 1.94 -31.19 -24.20
CA LEU A 81 2.47 -32.14 -25.20
C LEU A 81 1.81 -33.52 -25.09
N THR A 82 1.63 -34.01 -23.85
CA THR A 82 0.92 -35.27 -23.60
C THR A 82 -0.56 -35.17 -23.99
N SER A 83 -1.20 -34.01 -23.77
CA SER A 83 -2.55 -33.74 -24.26
C SER A 83 -2.62 -33.89 -25.78
N ILE A 84 -1.71 -33.21 -26.50
CA ILE A 84 -1.61 -33.23 -27.95
C ILE A 84 -1.44 -34.67 -28.48
N ASP A 85 -0.61 -35.50 -27.83
CA ASP A 85 -0.38 -36.89 -28.23
C ASP A 85 -1.67 -37.75 -28.13
N TYR A 86 -2.40 -37.64 -27.02
CA TYR A 86 -3.67 -38.37 -26.87
C TYR A 86 -4.72 -37.86 -27.85
N LEU A 87 -4.86 -36.54 -28.01
CA LEU A 87 -5.87 -35.96 -28.89
C LEU A 87 -5.60 -36.32 -30.37
N ASN A 88 -4.35 -36.26 -30.82
CA ASN A 88 -3.97 -36.69 -32.17
C ASN A 88 -4.17 -38.20 -32.37
N SER A 89 -3.89 -39.02 -31.34
CA SER A 89 -4.20 -40.46 -31.36
C SER A 89 -5.71 -40.70 -31.52
N GLY A 90 -6.55 -39.96 -30.77
CA GLY A 90 -8.00 -40.01 -30.89
C GLY A 90 -8.50 -39.61 -32.29
N ILE A 91 -7.95 -38.54 -32.88
CA ILE A 91 -8.29 -38.09 -34.24
C ILE A 91 -7.94 -39.17 -35.27
N LYS A 92 -6.75 -39.78 -35.17
CA LYS A 92 -6.32 -40.85 -36.08
C LYS A 92 -7.21 -42.10 -36.05
N LEU A 93 -7.83 -42.41 -34.92
CA LEU A 93 -8.73 -43.56 -34.77
C LEU A 93 -10.08 -43.35 -35.47
N LEU A 94 -10.42 -42.11 -35.83
CA LEU A 94 -11.72 -41.72 -36.37
C LEU A 94 -11.62 -41.23 -37.84
N GLU A 95 -11.13 -42.08 -38.75
CA GLU A 95 -10.96 -41.73 -40.18
C GLU A 95 -12.26 -41.21 -40.85
N ASP A 96 -13.42 -41.83 -40.55
CA ASP A 96 -14.76 -41.38 -40.98
C ASP A 96 -15.53 -40.65 -39.86
N GLY A 97 -14.82 -40.04 -38.92
CA GLY A 97 -15.37 -39.51 -37.66
C GLY A 97 -16.47 -38.47 -37.83
N TRP A 98 -16.30 -37.54 -38.78
CA TRP A 98 -17.24 -36.44 -39.02
C TRP A 98 -18.64 -36.89 -39.46
N SER A 99 -18.77 -38.03 -40.15
CA SER A 99 -20.06 -38.55 -40.59
C SER A 99 -20.75 -39.41 -39.54
N ARG A 100 -19.98 -40.17 -38.75
CA ARG A 100 -20.51 -41.22 -37.85
C ARG A 100 -20.46 -40.86 -36.37
N GLN A 101 -19.40 -40.19 -35.93
CA GLN A 101 -19.12 -39.82 -34.54
C GLN A 101 -18.90 -38.30 -34.43
N TYR A 102 -19.75 -37.51 -35.12
CA TYR A 102 -19.59 -36.05 -35.28
C TYR A 102 -19.22 -35.32 -33.98
N ASN A 103 -19.96 -35.55 -32.88
CA ASN A 103 -19.72 -34.87 -31.60
C ASN A 103 -18.36 -35.23 -30.96
N LEU A 104 -17.94 -36.49 -31.08
CA LEU A 104 -16.66 -36.96 -30.54
C LEU A 104 -15.50 -36.39 -31.37
N THR A 105 -15.62 -36.42 -32.69
CA THR A 105 -14.63 -35.85 -33.60
C THR A 105 -14.50 -34.35 -33.40
N LEU A 106 -15.62 -33.62 -33.34
CA LEU A 106 -15.61 -32.19 -33.05
C LEU A 106 -14.93 -31.90 -31.71
N SER A 107 -15.25 -32.65 -30.65
CA SER A 107 -14.63 -32.46 -29.33
C SER A 107 -13.12 -32.68 -29.36
N LEU A 108 -12.65 -33.72 -30.06
CA LEU A 108 -11.21 -33.98 -30.22
C LEU A 108 -10.51 -32.85 -30.99
N TYR A 109 -11.13 -32.34 -32.06
CA TYR A 109 -10.57 -31.22 -32.82
C TYR A 109 -10.51 -29.93 -32.00
N LEU A 110 -11.58 -29.57 -31.27
CA LEU A 110 -11.60 -28.36 -30.43
C LEU A 110 -10.48 -28.39 -29.38
N GLU A 111 -10.36 -29.51 -28.64
CA GLU A 111 -9.31 -29.67 -27.61
C GLU A 111 -7.90 -29.70 -28.23
N ALA A 112 -7.74 -30.25 -29.43
CA ALA A 112 -6.46 -30.31 -30.12
C ALA A 112 -6.03 -28.93 -30.62
N ILE A 113 -6.94 -28.17 -31.24
CA ILE A 113 -6.69 -26.79 -31.70
C ILE A 113 -6.20 -25.94 -30.52
N GLU A 114 -6.88 -26.06 -29.38
CA GLU A 114 -6.56 -25.33 -28.15
C GLU A 114 -5.19 -25.74 -27.59
N SER A 115 -4.96 -27.03 -27.40
CA SER A 115 -3.69 -27.55 -26.84
C SER A 115 -2.49 -27.19 -27.72
N GLU A 116 -2.65 -27.20 -29.05
CA GLU A 116 -1.60 -26.86 -30.01
C GLU A 116 -1.24 -25.36 -29.95
N TYR A 117 -2.20 -24.44 -29.90
CA TYR A 117 -1.86 -23.02 -29.82
C TYR A 117 -1.29 -22.63 -28.46
N ILE A 118 -1.77 -23.22 -27.36
CA ILE A 118 -1.20 -23.01 -26.01
C ILE A 118 0.27 -23.48 -25.99
N SER A 119 0.58 -24.55 -26.71
CA SER A 119 1.95 -25.07 -26.88
C SER A 119 2.77 -24.33 -27.95
N THR A 120 2.31 -23.17 -28.44
CA THR A 120 2.94 -22.36 -29.50
C THR A 120 3.05 -23.01 -30.88
N ASN A 121 2.40 -24.16 -31.10
CA ASN A 121 2.33 -24.86 -32.40
C ASN A 121 1.26 -24.23 -33.31
N PHE A 122 1.43 -22.95 -33.61
CA PHE A 122 0.44 -22.12 -34.30
C PHE A 122 0.05 -22.65 -35.70
N ASP A 123 0.99 -23.24 -36.44
CA ASP A 123 0.72 -23.75 -37.79
C ASP A 123 -0.17 -24.99 -37.75
N ARG A 124 0.09 -25.91 -36.81
CA ARG A 124 -0.71 -27.12 -36.63
C ARG A 124 -2.12 -26.80 -36.14
N SER A 125 -2.24 -25.90 -35.16
CA SER A 125 -3.54 -25.40 -34.67
C SER A 125 -4.39 -24.82 -35.80
N LYS A 126 -3.78 -24.01 -36.68
CA LYS A 126 -4.45 -23.46 -37.86
C LYS A 126 -4.93 -24.55 -38.83
N ILE A 127 -4.08 -25.51 -39.17
CA ILE A 127 -4.46 -26.63 -40.07
C ILE A 127 -5.65 -27.40 -39.50
N LEU A 128 -5.65 -27.69 -38.20
CA LEU A 128 -6.77 -28.39 -37.56
C LEU A 128 -8.05 -27.56 -37.55
N ALA A 129 -7.96 -26.25 -37.32
CA ALA A 129 -9.10 -25.35 -37.35
C ALA A 129 -9.71 -25.25 -38.76
N ASP A 130 -8.88 -25.07 -39.79
CA ASP A 130 -9.33 -24.98 -41.18
C ASP A 130 -10.01 -26.29 -41.62
N LEU A 131 -9.42 -27.45 -41.29
CA LEU A 131 -10.03 -28.77 -41.55
C LEU A 131 -11.37 -28.94 -40.81
N ALA A 132 -11.48 -28.51 -39.56
CA ALA A 132 -12.73 -28.61 -38.82
C ALA A 132 -13.82 -27.68 -39.41
N LEU A 133 -13.44 -26.48 -39.86
CA LEU A 133 -14.38 -25.51 -40.47
C LEU A 133 -15.00 -26.03 -41.78
N GLU A 134 -14.28 -26.85 -42.54
CA GLU A 134 -14.79 -27.50 -43.76
C GLU A 134 -15.85 -28.58 -43.45
N GLN A 135 -15.81 -29.17 -42.26
CA GLN A 135 -16.63 -30.34 -41.90
C GLN A 135 -17.84 -30.00 -41.02
N VAL A 136 -17.79 -28.92 -40.23
CA VAL A 136 -18.88 -28.52 -39.34
C VAL A 136 -20.14 -28.12 -40.10
N GLN A 137 -21.29 -28.64 -39.64
CA GLN A 137 -22.58 -28.45 -40.29
C GLN A 137 -23.41 -27.34 -39.64
N SER A 138 -23.20 -27.10 -38.34
CA SER A 138 -23.93 -26.10 -37.55
C SER A 138 -23.18 -24.78 -37.48
N LEU A 139 -23.92 -23.67 -37.52
CA LEU A 139 -23.38 -22.34 -37.26
C LEU A 139 -22.74 -22.26 -35.85
N LEU A 140 -23.34 -22.89 -34.84
CA LEU A 140 -22.78 -22.88 -33.47
C LEU A 140 -21.41 -23.56 -33.40
N ASP A 141 -21.22 -24.67 -34.11
CA ASP A 141 -19.94 -25.38 -34.11
C ASP A 141 -18.88 -24.61 -34.89
N ARG A 142 -19.27 -23.96 -35.99
CA ARG A 142 -18.41 -23.01 -36.71
C ARG A 142 -17.96 -21.87 -35.79
N LEU A 143 -18.86 -21.30 -35.00
CA LEU A 143 -18.55 -20.18 -34.09
C LEU A 143 -17.60 -20.61 -32.95
N LYS A 144 -17.72 -21.83 -32.41
CA LYS A 144 -16.75 -22.36 -31.44
C LYS A 144 -15.34 -22.42 -32.01
N ILE A 145 -15.19 -22.80 -33.28
CA ILE A 145 -13.87 -22.82 -33.94
C ILE A 145 -13.37 -21.38 -34.18
N HIS A 146 -14.25 -20.45 -34.56
CA HIS A 146 -13.89 -19.03 -34.70
C HIS A 146 -13.40 -18.46 -33.36
N GLU A 147 -14.05 -18.80 -32.24
CA GLU A 147 -13.61 -18.39 -30.91
C GLU A 147 -12.17 -18.85 -30.60
N LEU A 148 -11.85 -20.12 -30.86
CA LEU A 148 -10.48 -20.64 -30.71
C LEU A 148 -9.49 -19.93 -31.65
N GLN A 149 -9.90 -19.60 -32.87
CA GLN A 149 -9.09 -18.82 -33.80
C GLN A 149 -8.85 -17.38 -33.31
N ILE A 150 -9.83 -16.74 -32.66
CA ILE A 150 -9.66 -15.42 -32.03
C ILE A 150 -8.60 -15.51 -30.93
N GLN A 151 -8.71 -16.48 -30.02
CA GLN A 151 -7.71 -16.72 -28.95
C GLN A 151 -6.32 -17.03 -29.51
N TYR A 152 -6.24 -17.86 -30.56
CA TYR A 152 -5.03 -18.12 -31.31
C TYR A 152 -4.38 -16.84 -31.85
N TYR A 153 -5.16 -15.93 -32.46
CA TYR A 153 -4.62 -14.67 -32.98
C TYR A 153 -4.19 -13.73 -31.86
N ILE A 154 -4.86 -13.74 -30.70
CA ILE A 154 -4.44 -13.01 -29.50
C ILE A 154 -3.08 -13.56 -29.02
N ALA A 155 -2.94 -14.88 -28.87
CA ALA A 155 -1.71 -15.54 -28.46
C ALA A 155 -0.54 -15.30 -29.42
N LYS A 156 -0.82 -15.16 -30.73
CA LYS A 156 0.18 -14.79 -31.76
C LYS A 156 0.47 -13.27 -31.82
N ASN A 157 -0.09 -12.48 -30.91
CA ASN A 157 -0.02 -11.02 -30.89
C ASN A 157 -0.58 -10.34 -32.17
N GLN A 158 -1.47 -11.01 -32.89
CA GLN A 158 -2.17 -10.51 -34.08
C GLN A 158 -3.56 -9.97 -33.70
N ARG A 159 -3.62 -9.08 -32.71
CA ARG A 159 -4.86 -8.59 -32.07
C ARG A 159 -5.86 -7.97 -33.06
N LYS A 160 -5.38 -7.25 -34.08
CA LYS A 160 -6.25 -6.68 -35.13
C LYS A 160 -7.06 -7.76 -35.85
N LYS A 161 -6.42 -8.88 -36.23
CA LYS A 161 -7.11 -10.01 -36.88
C LYS A 161 -8.09 -10.69 -35.93
N ALA A 162 -7.76 -10.76 -34.64
CA ALA A 162 -8.67 -11.31 -33.63
C ALA A 162 -9.97 -10.50 -33.55
N VAL A 163 -9.87 -9.16 -33.54
CA VAL A 163 -11.05 -8.27 -33.56
C VAL A 163 -11.81 -8.40 -34.87
N GLU A 164 -11.13 -8.39 -36.03
CA GLU A 164 -11.78 -8.55 -37.35
C GLU A 164 -12.57 -9.87 -37.43
N LEU A 165 -11.96 -10.99 -37.03
CA LEU A 165 -12.60 -12.30 -37.04
C LEU A 165 -13.80 -12.35 -36.08
N GLY A 166 -13.69 -11.72 -34.91
CA GLY A 166 -14.80 -11.62 -33.96
C GLY A 166 -15.97 -10.80 -34.49
N LEU A 167 -15.71 -9.67 -35.15
CA LEU A 167 -16.74 -8.87 -35.81
C LEU A 167 -17.42 -9.66 -36.96
N ASP A 168 -16.66 -10.43 -37.73
CA ASP A 168 -17.22 -11.30 -38.77
C ASP A 168 -18.08 -12.42 -38.17
N ALA A 169 -17.67 -13.00 -37.04
CA ALA A 169 -18.48 -13.98 -36.31
C ALA A 169 -19.80 -13.37 -35.78
N LEU A 170 -19.79 -12.10 -35.34
CA LEU A 170 -20.99 -11.38 -34.94
C LEU A 170 -21.93 -11.09 -36.12
N LYS A 171 -21.39 -10.80 -37.32
CA LYS A 171 -22.20 -10.66 -38.55
C LYS A 171 -22.92 -11.95 -38.90
N LEU A 172 -22.27 -13.11 -38.73
CA LEU A 172 -22.92 -14.41 -38.94
C LEU A 172 -24.09 -14.66 -37.98
N LEU A 173 -24.05 -14.04 -36.79
CA LEU A 173 -25.12 -14.07 -35.79
C LEU A 173 -26.17 -12.96 -35.98
N ASN A 174 -26.04 -12.12 -37.03
CA ASN A 174 -26.85 -10.91 -37.24
C ASN A 174 -26.83 -9.95 -36.03
N ILE A 175 -25.66 -9.82 -35.39
CA ILE A 175 -25.47 -8.93 -34.25
C ILE A 175 -24.72 -7.68 -34.71
N GLU A 176 -25.40 -6.54 -34.60
CA GLU A 176 -24.81 -5.22 -34.79
C GLU A 176 -24.43 -4.57 -33.45
N LEU A 177 -23.31 -3.84 -33.46
CA LEU A 177 -22.80 -3.03 -32.36
C LEU A 177 -23.26 -1.57 -32.57
N ASP A 178 -24.55 -1.35 -32.35
CA ASP A 178 -25.27 -0.08 -32.56
C ASP A 178 -24.98 0.99 -31.49
N GLY A 179 -24.36 0.62 -30.36
CA GLY A 179 -24.06 1.53 -29.27
C GLY A 179 -25.30 1.97 -28.49
N VAL A 180 -26.40 1.23 -28.56
CA VAL A 180 -27.63 1.53 -27.81
C VAL A 180 -27.40 1.29 -26.32
N SER A 181 -27.44 2.35 -25.51
CA SER A 181 -27.30 2.26 -24.05
C SER A 181 -28.38 1.36 -23.44
N PRO A 182 -28.03 0.51 -22.46
CA PRO A 182 -29.03 -0.29 -21.75
C PRO A 182 -29.95 0.60 -20.91
N GLU A 183 -31.25 0.32 -20.97
CA GLU A 183 -32.26 0.97 -20.12
C GLU A 183 -32.44 0.14 -18.84
N VAL A 184 -31.83 0.57 -17.74
CA VAL A 184 -31.90 -0.12 -16.44
C VAL A 184 -32.39 0.85 -15.37
N THR A 185 -33.55 0.55 -14.78
CA THR A 185 -34.14 1.33 -13.68
C THR A 185 -33.80 0.76 -12.31
N ASP A 186 -33.68 -0.57 -12.19
CA ASP A 186 -33.29 -1.28 -10.97
C ASP A 186 -32.16 -2.27 -11.29
N ILE A 187 -30.94 -1.95 -10.82
CA ILE A 187 -29.73 -2.73 -11.10
C ILE A 187 -29.75 -4.04 -10.31
N GLU A 188 -30.17 -4.00 -9.05
CA GLU A 188 -30.15 -5.16 -8.15
C GLU A 188 -31.18 -6.21 -8.60
N ALA A 189 -32.33 -5.78 -9.12
CA ALA A 189 -33.33 -6.69 -9.69
C ALA A 189 -32.80 -7.51 -10.88
N LEU A 190 -31.73 -7.06 -11.56
CA LEU A 190 -31.12 -7.83 -12.65
C LEU A 190 -30.53 -9.15 -12.17
N ALA A 191 -30.20 -9.31 -10.89
CA ALA A 191 -29.72 -10.56 -10.34
C ALA A 191 -30.75 -11.69 -10.50
N ASP A 192 -32.03 -11.36 -10.52
CA ASP A 192 -33.16 -12.30 -10.48
C ASP A 192 -33.75 -12.62 -11.86
N LEU A 193 -33.14 -12.12 -12.94
CA LEU A 193 -33.52 -12.51 -14.29
C LEU A 193 -33.39 -14.03 -14.49
N PRO A 194 -34.28 -14.64 -15.30
CA PRO A 194 -34.28 -16.08 -15.55
C PRO A 194 -32.96 -16.52 -16.19
N GLU A 195 -32.64 -17.82 -16.09
CA GLU A 195 -31.45 -18.36 -16.76
C GLU A 195 -31.60 -18.31 -18.29
N MET A 196 -30.54 -17.87 -18.97
CA MET A 196 -30.47 -17.78 -20.42
C MET A 196 -30.27 -19.17 -21.02
N ILE A 197 -31.24 -19.62 -21.83
CA ILE A 197 -31.23 -20.96 -22.42
C ILE A 197 -30.81 -20.94 -23.90
N ASP A 198 -30.91 -19.78 -24.58
CA ASP A 198 -30.61 -19.66 -26.01
C ASP A 198 -29.09 -19.81 -26.28
N PRO A 199 -28.66 -20.90 -26.96
CA PRO A 199 -27.24 -21.13 -27.23
C PRO A 199 -26.63 -20.08 -28.15
N TYR A 200 -27.40 -19.43 -29.04
CA TYR A 200 -26.89 -18.37 -29.91
C TYR A 200 -26.57 -17.11 -29.10
N LYS A 201 -27.37 -16.78 -28.08
CA LYS A 201 -27.10 -15.65 -27.18
C LYS A 201 -25.89 -15.92 -26.30
N ILE A 202 -25.76 -17.13 -25.75
CA ILE A 202 -24.58 -17.52 -24.96
C ILE A 202 -23.31 -17.45 -25.83
N THR A 203 -23.35 -17.98 -27.05
CA THR A 203 -22.22 -17.88 -28.00
C THR A 203 -21.93 -16.43 -28.39
N THR A 204 -22.95 -15.58 -28.51
CA THR A 204 -22.75 -14.14 -28.75
C THR A 204 -22.00 -13.48 -27.58
N LEU A 205 -22.42 -13.74 -26.33
CA LEU A 205 -21.71 -13.25 -25.14
C LEU A 205 -20.25 -13.73 -25.15
N GLN A 206 -20.03 -15.01 -25.40
CA GLN A 206 -18.70 -15.60 -25.42
C GLN A 206 -17.77 -14.92 -26.43
N ILE A 207 -18.22 -14.71 -27.68
CA ILE A 207 -17.42 -14.02 -28.71
C ILE A 207 -17.13 -12.57 -28.29
N LEU A 208 -18.15 -11.85 -27.83
CA LEU A 208 -17.99 -10.46 -27.38
C LEU A 208 -16.97 -10.36 -26.23
N ILE A 209 -17.01 -11.28 -25.27
CA ILE A 209 -16.06 -11.34 -24.15
C ILE A 209 -14.63 -11.65 -24.64
N THR A 210 -14.48 -12.62 -25.54
CA THR A 210 -13.17 -13.06 -26.04
C THR A 210 -12.45 -11.96 -26.83
N ILE A 211 -13.18 -11.08 -27.53
CA ILE A 211 -12.54 -9.99 -28.29
C ILE A 211 -12.13 -8.78 -27.43
N VAL A 212 -12.60 -8.67 -26.17
CA VAL A 212 -12.36 -7.47 -25.33
C VAL A 212 -10.87 -7.21 -25.14
N SER A 213 -10.06 -8.22 -24.77
CA SER A 213 -8.63 -8.00 -24.48
C SER A 213 -7.85 -7.50 -25.70
N ALA A 214 -8.22 -7.98 -26.91
CA ALA A 214 -7.70 -7.48 -28.15
C ALA A 214 -8.19 -6.05 -28.46
N ALA A 215 -9.49 -5.80 -28.31
CA ALA A 215 -10.14 -4.52 -28.63
C ALA A 215 -9.60 -3.37 -27.78
N VAL A 216 -9.29 -3.61 -26.49
CA VAL A 216 -8.68 -2.60 -25.60
C VAL A 216 -7.42 -1.99 -26.20
N VAL A 217 -6.63 -2.79 -26.93
CA VAL A 217 -5.36 -2.34 -27.49
C VAL A 217 -5.52 -1.72 -28.89
N VAL A 218 -6.33 -2.31 -29.76
CA VAL A 218 -6.33 -1.95 -31.20
C VAL A 218 -7.58 -1.23 -31.69
N ALA A 219 -8.68 -1.27 -30.94
CA ALA A 219 -9.97 -0.70 -31.32
C ALA A 219 -10.78 -0.24 -30.08
N PRO A 220 -10.24 0.67 -29.25
CA PRO A 220 -10.88 1.10 -27.99
C PRO A 220 -12.27 1.74 -28.20
N GLU A 221 -12.56 2.27 -29.40
CA GLU A 221 -13.86 2.79 -29.79
C GLU A 221 -14.98 1.74 -29.76
N LEU A 222 -14.66 0.45 -29.82
CA LEU A 222 -15.63 -0.65 -29.77
C LEU A 222 -16.04 -1.03 -28.34
N LEU A 223 -15.31 -0.60 -27.31
CA LEU A 223 -15.51 -1.08 -25.94
C LEU A 223 -16.89 -0.72 -25.38
N ILE A 224 -17.33 0.52 -25.57
CA ILE A 224 -18.66 0.97 -25.11
C ILE A 224 -19.79 0.22 -25.86
N PRO A 225 -19.80 0.15 -27.21
CA PRO A 225 -20.77 -0.67 -27.93
C PRO A 225 -20.80 -2.13 -27.50
N ILE A 226 -19.64 -2.75 -27.24
CA ILE A 226 -19.55 -4.13 -26.74
C ILE A 226 -20.20 -4.24 -25.35
N ALA A 227 -19.85 -3.34 -24.42
CA ALA A 227 -20.39 -3.35 -23.06
C ALA A 227 -21.91 -3.22 -23.05
N PHE A 228 -22.44 -2.28 -23.83
CA PHE A 228 -23.88 -2.09 -23.96
C PHE A 228 -24.56 -3.31 -24.57
N LYS A 229 -23.97 -3.92 -25.62
CA LYS A 229 -24.55 -5.11 -26.24
C LYS A 229 -24.60 -6.30 -25.28
N LEU A 230 -23.54 -6.51 -24.52
CA LEU A 230 -23.46 -7.56 -23.49
C LEU A 230 -24.59 -7.43 -22.48
N VAL A 231 -24.81 -6.22 -21.94
CA VAL A 231 -25.86 -5.95 -20.96
C VAL A 231 -27.26 -6.07 -21.56
N ASN A 232 -27.50 -5.51 -22.74
CA ASN A 232 -28.78 -5.63 -23.45
C ASN A 232 -29.16 -7.10 -23.68
N ILE A 233 -28.22 -7.94 -24.11
CA ILE A 233 -28.49 -9.38 -24.29
C ILE A 233 -28.94 -10.01 -22.97
N CYS A 234 -28.29 -9.68 -21.85
CA CYS A 234 -28.66 -10.20 -20.53
C CYS A 234 -30.06 -9.73 -20.08
N ILE A 235 -30.35 -8.43 -20.24
CA ILE A 235 -31.67 -7.86 -19.88
C ILE A 235 -32.79 -8.53 -20.68
N HIS A 236 -32.61 -8.71 -21.98
CA HIS A 236 -33.66 -9.25 -22.86
C HIS A 236 -33.78 -10.78 -22.82
N SER A 237 -32.70 -11.51 -22.54
CA SER A 237 -32.64 -12.97 -22.70
C SER A 237 -32.36 -13.74 -21.40
N GLY A 238 -32.23 -13.03 -20.27
CA GLY A 238 -31.91 -13.63 -18.98
C GLY A 238 -30.40 -13.68 -18.69
N ASN A 239 -30.04 -14.22 -17.52
CA ASN A 239 -28.65 -14.33 -17.08
C ASN A 239 -28.05 -15.69 -17.40
N SER A 240 -26.76 -15.71 -17.74
CA SER A 240 -25.94 -16.93 -17.80
C SER A 240 -24.75 -16.78 -16.86
N ARG A 241 -23.95 -17.84 -16.73
CA ARG A 241 -22.62 -17.77 -16.12
C ARG A 241 -21.76 -16.62 -16.67
N LEU A 242 -21.89 -16.24 -17.95
CA LEU A 242 -21.12 -15.16 -18.58
C LEU A 242 -21.65 -13.75 -18.24
N SER A 243 -22.87 -13.64 -17.69
CA SER A 243 -23.47 -12.35 -17.35
C SER A 243 -22.69 -11.61 -16.27
N ALA A 244 -22.01 -12.31 -15.37
CA ALA A 244 -21.13 -11.68 -14.40
C ALA A 244 -20.02 -10.85 -15.08
N TYR A 245 -19.40 -11.37 -16.15
CA TYR A 245 -18.45 -10.58 -16.95
C TYR A 245 -19.15 -9.42 -17.65
N ALA A 246 -20.33 -9.63 -18.24
CA ALA A 246 -21.06 -8.58 -18.94
C ALA A 246 -21.31 -7.35 -18.04
N TYR A 247 -21.83 -7.57 -16.83
CA TYR A 247 -22.07 -6.50 -15.87
C TYR A 247 -20.79 -5.91 -15.30
N GLY A 248 -19.75 -6.72 -15.05
CA GLY A 248 -18.44 -6.24 -14.59
C GLY A 248 -17.74 -5.36 -15.63
N PHE A 249 -17.81 -5.73 -16.90
CA PHE A 249 -17.26 -4.94 -18.00
C PHE A 249 -18.06 -3.64 -18.23
N HIS A 250 -19.38 -3.69 -18.09
CA HIS A 250 -20.20 -2.49 -18.12
C HIS A 250 -19.91 -1.55 -16.95
N ALA A 251 -19.73 -2.09 -15.75
CA ALA A 251 -19.30 -1.35 -14.56
C ALA A 251 -17.98 -0.61 -14.79
N TRP A 252 -17.00 -1.28 -15.42
CA TRP A 252 -15.76 -0.62 -15.84
C TRP A 252 -16.05 0.57 -16.78
N MET A 253 -16.81 0.37 -17.86
CA MET A 253 -17.11 1.46 -18.81
C MET A 253 -17.85 2.63 -18.16
N LEU A 254 -18.79 2.37 -17.24
CA LEU A 254 -19.49 3.41 -16.48
C LEU A 254 -18.51 4.25 -15.64
N CYS A 255 -17.60 3.60 -14.92
CA CYS A 255 -16.63 4.26 -14.04
C CYS A 255 -15.51 5.00 -14.81
N SER A 256 -14.97 4.42 -15.88
CA SER A 256 -13.79 4.97 -16.57
C SER A 256 -14.12 5.94 -17.70
N SER A 257 -15.22 5.71 -18.42
CA SER A 257 -15.50 6.39 -19.69
C SER A 257 -16.75 7.26 -19.64
N LEU A 258 -17.79 6.84 -18.91
CA LEU A 258 -19.09 7.54 -18.86
C LEU A 258 -19.25 8.44 -17.64
N GLY A 259 -18.46 8.24 -16.58
CA GLY A 259 -18.50 9.07 -15.37
C GLY A 259 -19.65 8.73 -14.42
N GLU A 260 -20.25 7.55 -14.53
CA GLU A 260 -21.37 7.10 -13.68
C GLU A 260 -20.86 6.13 -12.60
N ILE A 261 -20.12 6.65 -11.62
CA ILE A 261 -19.38 5.82 -10.65
C ILE A 261 -20.32 5.04 -9.74
N ASP A 262 -21.41 5.63 -9.23
CA ASP A 262 -22.34 4.93 -8.35
C ASP A 262 -23.04 3.77 -9.06
N ALA A 263 -23.50 3.98 -10.29
CA ALA A 263 -24.07 2.92 -11.11
C ALA A 263 -23.03 1.85 -11.42
N GLY A 264 -21.81 2.25 -11.79
CA GLY A 264 -20.70 1.34 -12.05
C GLY A 264 -20.37 0.46 -10.84
N TYR A 265 -20.32 1.03 -9.63
CA TYR A 265 -20.07 0.28 -8.41
C TYR A 265 -21.18 -0.74 -8.10
N ARG A 266 -22.46 -0.38 -8.31
CA ARG A 266 -23.60 -1.29 -8.16
C ARG A 266 -23.57 -2.44 -9.18
N PHE A 267 -23.28 -2.16 -10.45
CA PHE A 267 -23.07 -3.20 -11.46
C PHE A 267 -21.87 -4.10 -11.13
N GLY A 268 -20.81 -3.54 -10.56
CA GLY A 268 -19.66 -4.30 -10.06
C GLY A 268 -20.04 -5.29 -8.96
N LYS A 269 -20.85 -4.88 -7.99
CA LYS A 269 -21.39 -5.79 -6.96
C LYS A 269 -22.30 -6.86 -7.55
N LEU A 270 -23.18 -6.48 -8.47
CA LEU A 270 -24.03 -7.43 -9.19
C LEU A 270 -23.19 -8.50 -9.91
N ALA A 271 -22.09 -8.11 -10.54
CA ALA A 271 -21.17 -9.04 -11.18
C ALA A 271 -20.58 -10.06 -10.20
N ILE A 272 -20.13 -9.60 -9.02
CA ILE A 272 -19.62 -10.49 -7.96
C ILE A 272 -20.73 -11.42 -7.44
N GLN A 273 -21.93 -10.92 -7.22
CA GLN A 273 -23.08 -11.72 -6.79
C GLN A 273 -23.43 -12.81 -7.82
N LEU A 274 -23.40 -12.50 -9.11
CA LEU A 274 -23.69 -13.45 -10.17
C LEU A 274 -22.59 -14.50 -10.36
N LEU A 275 -21.33 -14.16 -10.11
CA LEU A 275 -20.26 -15.16 -10.06
C LEU A 275 -20.55 -16.25 -9.04
N GLU A 276 -21.02 -15.86 -7.85
CA GLU A 276 -21.35 -16.80 -6.78
C GLU A 276 -22.61 -17.59 -7.10
N LYS A 277 -23.67 -16.92 -7.58
CA LYS A 277 -24.94 -17.56 -7.97
C LYS A 277 -24.76 -18.66 -9.01
N PHE A 278 -23.93 -18.43 -10.02
CA PHE A 278 -23.67 -19.41 -11.09
C PHE A 278 -22.45 -20.31 -10.82
N ASN A 279 -21.71 -20.09 -9.72
CA ASN A 279 -20.44 -20.76 -9.43
C ASN A 279 -19.47 -20.73 -10.64
N ALA A 280 -19.40 -19.57 -11.32
CA ALA A 280 -18.72 -19.38 -12.60
C ALA A 280 -17.20 -19.18 -12.42
N LYS A 281 -16.50 -20.24 -12.00
CA LYS A 281 -15.07 -20.22 -11.66
C LYS A 281 -14.19 -19.80 -12.85
N GLU A 282 -14.58 -20.17 -14.06
CA GLU A 282 -13.84 -19.94 -15.32
C GLU A 282 -13.70 -18.45 -15.69
N ILE A 283 -14.59 -17.59 -15.21
CA ILE A 283 -14.52 -16.13 -15.46
C ILE A 283 -14.25 -15.33 -14.19
N LYS A 284 -14.09 -16.01 -13.04
CA LYS A 284 -13.88 -15.36 -11.74
C LYS A 284 -12.66 -14.44 -11.76
N CYS A 285 -11.54 -14.89 -12.33
CA CYS A 285 -10.33 -14.06 -12.48
C CYS A 285 -10.62 -12.76 -13.23
N LYS A 286 -11.36 -12.83 -14.35
CA LYS A 286 -11.67 -11.66 -15.20
C LYS A 286 -12.51 -10.64 -14.46
N VAL A 287 -13.59 -11.09 -13.81
CA VAL A 287 -14.51 -10.22 -13.08
C VAL A 287 -13.85 -9.60 -11.86
N TYR A 288 -13.07 -10.39 -11.09
CA TYR A 288 -12.33 -9.86 -9.94
C TYR A 288 -11.30 -8.82 -10.36
N GLN A 289 -10.56 -9.05 -11.44
CA GLN A 289 -9.62 -8.08 -11.97
C GLN A 289 -10.34 -6.78 -12.37
N GLN A 290 -11.42 -6.88 -13.15
CA GLN A 290 -12.18 -5.71 -13.59
C GLN A 290 -12.74 -4.89 -12.42
N PHE A 291 -13.36 -5.58 -11.46
CA PHE A 291 -13.98 -4.92 -10.32
C PHE A 291 -12.94 -4.23 -9.43
N ASN A 292 -11.88 -4.94 -9.01
CA ASN A 292 -10.89 -4.37 -8.10
C ASN A 292 -10.07 -3.25 -8.77
N VAL A 293 -9.70 -3.41 -10.05
CA VAL A 293 -8.81 -2.45 -10.72
C VAL A 293 -9.55 -1.20 -11.18
N PHE A 294 -10.75 -1.32 -11.76
CA PHE A 294 -11.39 -0.20 -12.45
C PHE A 294 -12.58 0.42 -11.72
N VAL A 295 -13.16 -0.29 -10.74
CA VAL A 295 -14.43 0.08 -10.10
C VAL A 295 -14.26 0.33 -8.61
N ARG A 296 -13.82 -0.69 -7.86
CA ARG A 296 -13.89 -0.75 -6.40
C ARG A 296 -13.09 0.36 -5.71
N HIS A 297 -11.90 0.72 -6.22
CA HIS A 297 -11.04 1.77 -5.66
C HIS A 297 -11.68 3.18 -5.64
N ARG A 298 -12.82 3.35 -6.32
CA ARG A 298 -13.58 4.61 -6.33
C ARG A 298 -14.58 4.74 -5.19
N LYS A 299 -14.81 3.67 -4.41
CA LYS A 299 -15.79 3.64 -3.32
C LYS A 299 -15.29 2.93 -2.06
N GLU A 300 -14.18 2.20 -2.14
CA GLU A 300 -13.57 1.50 -1.02
C GLU A 300 -12.06 1.83 -0.88
N PRO A 301 -11.49 1.75 0.34
CA PRO A 301 -10.05 1.90 0.58
C PRO A 301 -9.19 0.94 -0.26
N LEU A 302 -7.94 1.32 -0.51
CA LEU A 302 -7.04 0.56 -1.40
C LEU A 302 -6.70 -0.82 -0.84
N GLU A 303 -6.74 -1.00 0.48
CA GLU A 303 -6.49 -2.27 1.16
C GLU A 303 -7.46 -3.35 0.70
N ALA A 304 -8.70 -2.97 0.37
CA ALA A 304 -9.71 -3.88 -0.13
C ALA A 304 -9.33 -4.49 -1.50
N MET A 305 -8.45 -3.85 -2.26
CA MET A 305 -7.95 -4.36 -3.55
C MET A 305 -6.92 -5.49 -3.40
N LYS A 306 -6.44 -5.81 -2.18
CA LYS A 306 -5.56 -6.97 -1.94
C LYS A 306 -6.22 -8.29 -2.34
N GLU A 307 -7.55 -8.31 -2.51
CA GLU A 307 -8.28 -9.45 -3.08
C GLU A 307 -7.89 -9.79 -4.52
N LEU A 308 -7.14 -8.93 -5.23
CA LEU A 308 -6.56 -9.25 -6.54
C LEU A 308 -5.69 -10.52 -6.52
N VAL A 309 -5.08 -10.87 -5.39
CA VAL A 309 -4.34 -12.14 -5.25
C VAL A 309 -5.25 -13.35 -5.53
N LYS A 310 -6.51 -13.30 -5.07
CA LYS A 310 -7.51 -14.36 -5.35
C LYS A 310 -7.82 -14.47 -6.85
N ALA A 311 -7.71 -13.37 -7.60
CA ALA A 311 -7.88 -13.41 -9.05
C ALA A 311 -6.70 -14.13 -9.71
N VAL A 312 -5.46 -13.84 -9.29
CA VAL A 312 -4.26 -14.55 -9.76
C VAL A 312 -4.38 -16.05 -9.52
N GLU A 313 -4.69 -16.44 -8.28
CA GLU A 313 -4.85 -17.85 -7.88
C GLU A 313 -5.94 -18.53 -8.73
N SER A 314 -7.13 -17.92 -8.81
CA SER A 314 -8.24 -18.45 -9.58
C SER A 314 -7.92 -18.58 -11.08
N GLY A 315 -7.22 -17.62 -11.67
CA GLY A 315 -6.84 -17.65 -13.08
C GLY A 315 -5.82 -18.76 -13.36
N MET A 316 -4.84 -18.95 -12.47
CA MET A 316 -3.87 -20.04 -12.57
C MET A 316 -4.52 -21.42 -12.41
N GLU A 317 -5.51 -21.56 -11.51
CA GLU A 317 -6.25 -22.81 -11.30
C GLU A 317 -7.07 -23.25 -12.52
N VAL A 318 -7.71 -22.30 -13.21
CA VAL A 318 -8.57 -22.59 -14.38
C VAL A 318 -7.83 -22.53 -15.71
N GLY A 319 -6.55 -22.15 -15.71
CA GLY A 319 -5.71 -22.05 -16.91
C GLY A 319 -5.89 -20.76 -17.73
N ASP A 320 -6.53 -19.73 -17.17
CA ASP A 320 -6.64 -18.39 -17.78
C ASP A 320 -5.37 -17.57 -17.49
N ILE A 321 -4.27 -17.96 -18.15
CA ILE A 321 -2.94 -17.39 -17.93
C ILE A 321 -2.88 -15.91 -18.29
N GLU A 322 -3.61 -15.47 -19.31
CA GLU A 322 -3.66 -14.06 -19.74
C GLU A 322 -4.20 -13.18 -18.61
N TYR A 323 -5.40 -13.47 -18.09
CA TYR A 323 -5.98 -12.66 -17.02
C TYR A 323 -5.31 -12.87 -15.67
N ALA A 324 -4.74 -14.05 -15.39
CA ALA A 324 -3.92 -14.25 -14.19
C ALA A 324 -2.70 -13.31 -14.19
N CYS A 325 -2.05 -13.15 -15.35
CA CYS A 325 -0.94 -12.20 -15.50
C CYS A 325 -1.41 -10.74 -15.43
N TYR A 326 -2.62 -10.42 -15.90
CA TYR A 326 -3.23 -9.09 -15.72
C TYR A 326 -3.52 -8.78 -14.24
N ALA A 327 -4.10 -9.72 -13.50
CA ALA A 327 -4.30 -9.53 -12.07
C ALA A 327 -2.97 -9.37 -11.31
N ALA A 328 -1.93 -10.13 -11.71
CA ALA A 328 -0.62 -10.08 -11.10
C ALA A 328 0.10 -8.73 -11.35
N GLN A 329 0.05 -8.20 -12.58
CA GLN A 329 0.62 -6.87 -12.86
C GLN A 329 -0.10 -5.78 -12.05
N ASP A 330 -1.44 -5.83 -11.96
CA ASP A 330 -2.22 -4.79 -11.31
C ASP A 330 -2.00 -4.82 -9.79
N TYR A 331 -1.82 -6.01 -9.22
CA TYR A 331 -1.42 -6.18 -7.83
C TYR A 331 -0.03 -5.58 -7.55
N CYS A 332 0.96 -5.80 -8.43
CA CYS A 332 2.28 -5.18 -8.29
C CYS A 332 2.19 -3.65 -8.23
N ILE A 333 1.35 -3.04 -9.06
CA ILE A 333 1.14 -1.59 -9.09
C ILE A 333 0.46 -1.11 -7.80
N LEU A 334 -0.57 -1.84 -7.36
CA LEU A 334 -1.29 -1.54 -6.13
C LEU A 334 -0.36 -1.52 -4.91
N GLN A 335 0.57 -2.48 -4.79
CA GLN A 335 1.50 -2.55 -3.66
C GLN A 335 2.34 -1.28 -3.49
N PHE A 336 2.72 -0.63 -4.60
CA PHE A 336 3.41 0.65 -4.54
C PHE A 336 2.54 1.76 -3.95
N PHE A 337 1.26 1.83 -4.34
CA PHE A 337 0.35 2.88 -3.88
C PHE A 337 -0.18 2.68 -2.45
N LEU A 338 -0.21 1.44 -1.96
CA LEU A 338 -0.55 1.12 -0.57
C LEU A 338 0.46 1.65 0.46
N GLY A 339 1.62 2.17 0.02
CA GLY A 339 2.62 2.69 0.96
C GLY A 339 3.33 1.60 1.78
N GLU A 340 3.22 0.33 1.39
CA GLU A 340 3.97 -0.76 2.03
C GLU A 340 5.48 -0.50 1.93
N ASN A 341 6.25 -1.02 2.90
CA ASN A 341 7.69 -0.85 2.89
C ASN A 341 8.30 -1.34 1.56
N LEU A 342 9.07 -0.47 0.90
CA LEU A 342 9.54 -0.69 -0.47
C LEU A 342 10.38 -1.97 -0.63
N LYS A 343 11.10 -2.39 0.41
CA LYS A 343 11.89 -3.64 0.38
C LYS A 343 10.98 -4.87 0.33
N PHE A 344 9.90 -4.86 1.09
CA PHE A 344 8.89 -5.93 1.06
C PHE A 344 8.12 -5.91 -0.27
N SER A 345 7.70 -4.72 -0.71
CA SER A 345 7.03 -4.55 -2.00
C SER A 345 7.89 -5.09 -3.16
N LEU A 346 9.20 -4.82 -3.20
CA LEU A 346 10.07 -5.33 -4.27
C LEU A 346 10.15 -6.87 -4.26
N GLN A 347 10.23 -7.49 -3.09
CA GLN A 347 10.30 -8.94 -2.95
C GLN A 347 9.04 -9.63 -3.49
N GLU A 348 7.86 -9.10 -3.16
CA GLU A 348 6.59 -9.62 -3.66
C GLU A 348 6.42 -9.36 -5.17
N GLN A 349 6.74 -8.15 -5.64
CA GLN A 349 6.67 -7.83 -7.08
C GLN A 349 7.59 -8.73 -7.92
N GLU A 350 8.78 -9.07 -7.43
CA GLU A 350 9.69 -10.00 -8.11
C GLU A 350 9.08 -11.40 -8.29
N LYS A 351 8.33 -11.90 -7.29
CA LYS A 351 7.65 -13.20 -7.37
C LYS A 351 6.65 -13.22 -8.51
N TYR A 352 5.82 -12.17 -8.63
CA TYR A 352 4.84 -12.06 -9.71
C TYR A 352 5.49 -11.80 -11.07
N LEU A 353 6.55 -10.99 -11.13
CA LEU A 353 7.28 -10.80 -12.39
C LEU A 353 7.92 -12.11 -12.89
N LYS A 354 8.42 -12.97 -12.00
CA LYS A 354 8.90 -14.32 -12.36
C LYS A 354 7.77 -15.18 -12.92
N LEU A 355 6.58 -15.14 -12.32
CA LEU A 355 5.38 -15.83 -12.83
C LEU A 355 4.99 -15.33 -14.23
N ILE A 356 4.96 -14.01 -14.44
CA ILE A 356 4.63 -13.41 -15.74
C ILE A 356 5.67 -13.80 -16.81
N ARG A 357 6.97 -13.74 -16.47
CA ARG A 357 8.07 -14.13 -17.36
C ARG A 357 8.02 -15.62 -17.73
N HIS A 358 7.72 -16.48 -16.76
CA HIS A 358 7.57 -17.92 -17.00
C HIS A 358 6.50 -18.21 -18.05
N ASN A 359 5.40 -17.44 -18.03
CA ASN A 359 4.28 -17.58 -18.97
C ASN A 359 4.44 -16.76 -20.26
N GLN A 360 5.61 -16.15 -20.50
CA GLN A 360 5.97 -15.43 -21.74
C GLN A 360 4.99 -14.30 -22.13
N GLN A 361 4.34 -13.65 -21.14
CA GLN A 361 3.38 -12.57 -21.39
C GLN A 361 4.08 -11.22 -21.58
N GLU A 362 4.62 -10.98 -22.77
CA GLU A 362 5.46 -9.80 -23.09
C GLU A 362 4.77 -8.45 -22.79
N PHE A 363 3.45 -8.35 -23.02
CA PHE A 363 2.70 -7.13 -22.67
C PHE A 363 2.75 -6.85 -21.15
N SER A 364 2.41 -7.83 -20.33
CA SER A 364 2.46 -7.70 -18.87
C SER A 364 3.87 -7.50 -18.34
N ILE A 365 4.90 -8.08 -18.98
CA ILE A 365 6.31 -7.82 -18.64
C ILE A 365 6.63 -6.35 -18.84
N ASN A 366 6.32 -5.79 -20.02
CA ASN A 366 6.61 -4.40 -20.35
C ASN A 366 5.80 -3.42 -19.48
N PHE A 367 4.60 -3.81 -19.06
CA PHE A 367 3.76 -3.01 -18.17
C PHE A 367 4.24 -3.03 -16.71
N THR A 368 4.70 -4.18 -16.20
CA THR A 368 5.06 -4.38 -14.78
C THR A 368 6.50 -3.97 -14.46
N SER A 369 7.44 -4.28 -15.36
CA SER A 369 8.89 -4.08 -15.11
C SER A 369 9.29 -2.63 -14.75
N PRO A 370 8.71 -1.58 -15.35
CA PRO A 370 8.99 -0.19 -14.96
C PRO A 370 8.66 0.11 -13.49
N TRP A 371 7.63 -0.52 -12.91
CA TRP A 371 7.24 -0.31 -11.51
C TRP A 371 8.23 -0.94 -10.53
N LEU A 372 8.78 -2.12 -10.85
CA LEU A 372 9.87 -2.70 -10.05
C LEU A 372 11.13 -1.84 -10.14
N GLN A 373 11.41 -1.30 -11.33
CA GLN A 373 12.55 -0.40 -11.52
C GLN A 373 12.37 0.90 -10.71
N LEU A 374 11.15 1.45 -10.64
CA LEU A 374 10.82 2.57 -9.75
C LEU A 374 11.14 2.25 -8.28
N VAL A 375 10.67 1.10 -7.78
CA VAL A 375 10.94 0.68 -6.39
C VAL A 375 12.43 0.50 -6.15
N SER A 376 13.15 -0.13 -7.09
CA SER A 376 14.61 -0.30 -7.03
C SER A 376 15.37 1.03 -7.01
N ASN A 377 14.94 2.00 -7.83
CA ASN A 377 15.48 3.36 -7.83
C ASN A 377 15.31 4.04 -6.46
N LEU A 378 14.11 3.94 -5.86
CA LEU A 378 13.82 4.53 -4.54
C LEU A 378 14.58 3.85 -3.40
N LEU A 379 14.88 2.56 -3.52
CA LEU A 379 15.74 1.81 -2.60
C LEU A 379 17.24 2.17 -2.73
N GLY A 380 17.62 3.01 -3.71
CA GLY A 380 19.01 3.42 -3.92
C GLY A 380 19.87 2.35 -4.61
N GLN A 381 19.26 1.40 -5.33
CA GLN A 381 19.98 0.33 -6.02
C GLN A 381 20.42 0.71 -7.45
N SER A 382 19.93 1.84 -7.96
CA SER A 382 20.23 2.32 -9.31
C SER A 382 21.28 3.42 -9.30
N VAL A 383 22.12 3.45 -10.34
CA VAL A 383 23.19 4.45 -10.49
C VAL A 383 22.61 5.85 -10.70
N ASP A 384 21.61 5.97 -11.57
CA ASP A 384 20.82 7.19 -11.75
C ASP A 384 19.42 6.98 -11.15
N ARG A 385 19.06 7.84 -10.20
CA ARG A 385 17.80 7.77 -9.44
C ARG A 385 16.58 8.12 -10.32
N CYS A 386 16.76 8.88 -11.40
CA CYS A 386 15.68 9.36 -12.27
C CYS A 386 15.58 8.62 -13.61
N SER A 387 16.59 7.83 -13.97
CA SER A 387 16.56 6.95 -15.15
C SER A 387 16.00 5.58 -14.80
N LEU A 388 15.20 5.01 -15.70
CA LEU A 388 14.68 3.64 -15.55
C LEU A 388 15.60 2.58 -16.14
N ASN A 389 16.91 2.84 -16.19
CA ASN A 389 17.91 1.85 -16.60
C ASN A 389 18.44 1.11 -15.37
N GLY A 390 18.13 -0.18 -15.28
CA GLY A 390 18.58 -1.02 -14.16
C GLY A 390 18.31 -2.52 -14.38
N SER A 391 18.25 -3.27 -13.28
CA SER A 391 18.11 -4.73 -13.32
C SER A 391 16.76 -5.22 -13.83
N PHE A 392 15.73 -4.39 -13.75
CA PHE A 392 14.35 -4.77 -14.10
C PHE A 392 13.89 -4.20 -15.43
N PHE A 393 14.37 -3.01 -15.80
CA PHE A 393 13.95 -2.30 -17.00
C PHE A 393 15.12 -1.56 -17.67
N ASP A 394 15.05 -1.41 -18.99
CA ASP A 394 15.97 -0.62 -19.79
C ASP A 394 15.15 0.32 -20.69
N GLU A 395 15.16 1.60 -20.35
CA GLU A 395 14.39 2.60 -21.09
C GLU A 395 15.00 2.94 -22.45
N THR A 396 16.29 2.66 -22.67
CA THR A 396 16.98 2.96 -23.94
C THR A 396 16.55 2.01 -25.06
N ASP A 397 16.30 0.75 -24.74
CA ASP A 397 15.79 -0.25 -25.69
C ASP A 397 14.25 -0.25 -25.76
N LYS A 398 13.58 -0.25 -24.60
CA LYS A 398 12.13 -0.51 -24.54
C LYS A 398 11.26 0.66 -25.00
N ILE A 399 11.60 1.91 -24.66
CA ILE A 399 10.78 3.07 -25.05
C ILE A 399 10.71 3.25 -26.58
N PRO A 400 11.82 3.21 -27.34
CA PRO A 400 11.76 3.28 -28.80
C PRO A 400 10.93 2.16 -29.43
N ASN A 401 11.06 0.93 -28.94
CA ASN A 401 10.29 -0.21 -29.42
C ASN A 401 8.78 -0.01 -29.20
N LEU A 402 8.36 0.37 -27.98
CA LEU A 402 6.96 0.63 -27.66
C LEU A 402 6.38 1.79 -28.49
N LYS A 403 7.18 2.83 -28.80
CA LYS A 403 6.79 3.91 -29.72
C LYS A 403 6.57 3.40 -31.14
N HIS A 404 7.46 2.55 -31.66
CA HIS A 404 7.31 1.94 -32.97
C HIS A 404 6.05 1.07 -33.06
N LEU A 405 5.72 0.35 -31.99
CA LEU A 405 4.50 -0.45 -31.86
C LEU A 405 3.23 0.38 -31.60
N ASN A 406 3.36 1.70 -31.35
CA ASN A 406 2.29 2.59 -30.92
C ASN A 406 1.53 2.05 -29.67
N ASP A 407 2.25 1.40 -28.76
CA ASP A 407 1.69 0.88 -27.50
C ASP A 407 1.56 2.00 -26.46
N ARG A 408 0.46 2.75 -26.57
CA ARG A 408 0.19 3.90 -25.69
C ARG A 408 -0.08 3.49 -24.25
N ILE A 409 -0.70 2.33 -24.04
CA ILE A 409 -1.09 1.81 -22.73
C ILE A 409 0.17 1.49 -21.91
N SER A 410 1.18 0.87 -22.50
CA SER A 410 2.46 0.61 -21.81
C SER A 410 3.35 1.85 -21.67
N LEU A 411 3.30 2.78 -22.63
CA LEU A 411 4.11 4.00 -22.59
C LEU A 411 3.67 5.01 -21.53
N PHE A 412 2.36 5.15 -21.30
CA PHE A 412 1.83 6.11 -20.33
C PHE A 412 2.39 5.92 -18.90
N PRO A 413 2.33 4.73 -18.27
CA PRO A 413 2.86 4.53 -16.91
C PRO A 413 4.37 4.74 -16.84
N ILE A 414 5.14 4.41 -17.89
CA ILE A 414 6.59 4.69 -17.94
C ILE A 414 6.84 6.20 -17.82
N LEU A 415 6.12 7.00 -18.60
CA LEU A 415 6.27 8.46 -18.56
C LEU A 415 5.78 9.05 -17.24
N PHE A 416 4.70 8.51 -16.67
CA PHE A 416 4.25 8.89 -15.34
C PHE A 416 5.31 8.60 -14.27
N ILE A 417 5.91 7.40 -14.28
CA ILE A 417 7.00 7.03 -13.37
C ILE A 417 8.18 8.01 -13.51
N LYS A 418 8.53 8.40 -14.74
CA LYS A 418 9.56 9.41 -14.97
C LYS A 418 9.16 10.77 -14.43
N THR A 419 7.92 11.22 -14.63
CA THR A 419 7.40 12.44 -14.00
C THR A 419 7.50 12.38 -12.48
N TYR A 420 7.09 11.26 -11.88
CA TYR A 420 7.14 11.02 -10.44
C TYR A 420 8.58 11.14 -9.90
N LEU A 421 9.52 10.38 -10.47
CA LEU A 421 10.93 10.38 -10.03
C LEU A 421 11.57 11.76 -10.20
N ASN A 422 11.41 12.38 -11.38
CA ASN A 422 12.00 13.68 -11.66
C ASN A 422 11.41 14.76 -10.74
N TYR A 423 10.11 14.71 -10.44
CA TYR A 423 9.50 15.63 -9.48
C TYR A 423 10.06 15.42 -8.07
N LEU A 424 10.09 14.17 -7.59
CA LEU A 424 10.56 13.81 -6.26
C LEU A 424 12.01 14.23 -6.01
N PHE A 425 12.87 14.19 -7.03
CA PHE A 425 14.27 14.61 -6.95
C PHE A 425 14.51 16.08 -7.37
N ASN A 426 13.48 16.93 -7.42
CA ASN A 426 13.51 18.36 -7.82
C ASN A 426 13.98 18.67 -9.26
N PHE A 427 13.87 17.74 -10.20
CA PHE A 427 14.03 18.00 -11.64
C PHE A 427 12.68 18.38 -12.27
N HIS A 428 12.08 19.48 -11.79
CA HIS A 428 10.69 19.87 -12.10
C HIS A 428 10.43 20.09 -13.60
N GLU A 429 11.38 20.67 -14.33
CA GLU A 429 11.24 20.93 -15.78
C GLU A 429 11.14 19.62 -16.58
N ILE A 430 12.01 18.66 -16.28
CA ILE A 430 11.99 17.33 -16.90
C ILE A 430 10.71 16.58 -16.52
N ALA A 431 10.23 16.76 -15.27
CA ALA A 431 8.97 16.17 -14.84
C ALA A 431 7.77 16.70 -15.65
N VAL A 432 7.72 18.02 -15.90
CA VAL A 432 6.70 18.68 -16.73
C VAL A 432 6.78 18.20 -18.18
N GLU A 433 7.98 18.08 -18.76
CA GLU A 433 8.17 17.58 -20.14
C GLU A 433 7.61 16.16 -20.31
N ASN A 434 7.98 15.25 -19.40
CA ASN A 434 7.46 13.88 -19.39
C ASN A 434 5.94 13.87 -19.22
N ALA A 435 5.40 14.73 -18.35
CA ALA A 435 3.97 14.76 -18.06
C ALA A 435 3.15 15.28 -19.24
N ILE A 436 3.62 16.31 -19.95
CA ILE A 436 3.01 16.81 -21.18
C ILE A 436 3.04 15.74 -22.27
N PHE A 437 4.12 14.95 -22.36
CA PHE A 437 4.19 13.85 -23.30
C PHE A 437 3.21 12.72 -22.93
N ALA A 438 3.09 12.39 -21.64
CA ALA A 438 2.11 11.42 -21.14
C ALA A 438 0.66 11.83 -21.43
N GLU A 439 0.34 13.14 -21.33
CA GLU A 439 -1.01 13.65 -21.62
C GLU A 439 -1.48 13.29 -23.04
N LYS A 440 -0.57 13.30 -24.02
CA LYS A 440 -0.86 12.92 -25.42
C LYS A 440 -1.19 11.44 -25.59
N LEU A 441 -0.83 10.60 -24.61
CA LEU A 441 -0.99 9.15 -24.60
C LEU A 441 -2.06 8.68 -23.60
N GLN A 442 -2.83 9.59 -22.99
CA GLN A 442 -3.75 9.28 -21.90
C GLN A 442 -4.94 8.37 -22.27
N THR A 443 -5.23 8.18 -23.55
CA THR A 443 -6.34 7.34 -24.03
C THR A 443 -6.18 5.91 -23.49
N GLY A 444 -7.19 5.41 -22.77
CA GLY A 444 -7.19 4.08 -22.16
C GLY A 444 -6.54 3.97 -20.77
N SER A 445 -5.93 5.05 -20.26
CA SER A 445 -5.28 5.06 -18.93
C SER A 445 -6.15 5.62 -17.79
N ASN A 446 -7.26 6.29 -18.12
CA ASN A 446 -8.14 7.00 -17.17
C ASN A 446 -8.88 6.10 -16.16
N GLY A 447 -8.98 4.79 -16.43
CA GLY A 447 -9.57 3.82 -15.52
C GLY A 447 -8.66 3.40 -14.37
N PHE A 448 -7.35 3.57 -14.51
CA PHE A 448 -6.37 3.09 -13.53
C PHE A 448 -6.12 4.07 -12.39
N ILE A 449 -5.78 3.54 -11.22
CA ILE A 449 -5.48 4.32 -10.01
C ILE A 449 -4.36 5.35 -10.19
N TYR A 450 -3.38 5.05 -11.05
CA TYR A 450 -2.25 5.94 -11.28
C TYR A 450 -2.64 7.20 -12.08
N TYR A 451 -3.80 7.25 -12.75
CA TYR A 451 -4.18 8.41 -13.57
C TYR A 451 -4.50 9.66 -12.71
N PRO A 452 -5.34 9.59 -11.67
CA PRO A 452 -5.48 10.70 -10.72
C PRO A 452 -4.14 11.10 -10.07
N VAL A 453 -3.29 10.13 -9.73
CA VAL A 453 -1.97 10.39 -9.14
C VAL A 453 -1.05 11.10 -10.14
N TYR A 454 -1.13 10.76 -11.43
CA TYR A 454 -0.47 11.50 -12.50
C TYR A 454 -0.91 12.96 -12.56
N LEU A 455 -2.22 13.25 -12.47
CA LEU A 455 -2.72 14.63 -12.47
C LEU A 455 -2.21 15.43 -11.26
N PHE A 456 -2.12 14.76 -10.11
CA PHE A 456 -1.56 15.31 -8.87
C PHE A 456 -0.09 15.70 -9.05
N TYR A 457 0.80 14.77 -9.43
CA TYR A 457 2.23 15.07 -9.64
C TYR A 457 2.48 16.04 -10.80
N PHE A 458 1.68 15.97 -11.87
CA PHE A 458 1.77 16.93 -12.96
C PHE A 458 1.48 18.35 -12.48
N SER A 459 0.43 18.53 -11.67
CA SER A 459 0.06 19.83 -11.12
C SER A 459 1.13 20.38 -10.18
N LEU A 460 1.68 19.54 -9.30
CA LEU A 460 2.78 19.94 -8.42
C LEU A 460 4.05 20.33 -9.18
N ALA A 461 4.39 19.60 -10.25
CA ALA A 461 5.55 19.93 -11.09
C ALA A 461 5.37 21.28 -11.81
N LEU A 462 4.16 21.56 -12.33
CA LEU A 462 3.82 22.84 -12.94
C LEU A 462 3.94 24.00 -11.94
N LEU A 463 3.39 23.84 -10.73
CA LEU A 463 3.47 24.85 -9.66
C LEU A 463 4.92 25.11 -9.22
N SER A 464 5.73 24.05 -9.11
CA SER A 464 7.15 24.18 -8.76
C SER A 464 7.93 24.98 -9.82
N CYS A 465 7.62 24.81 -11.11
CA CYS A 465 8.20 25.63 -12.17
C CYS A 465 7.75 27.11 -12.11
N CYS A 466 6.55 27.39 -11.58
CA CYS A 466 6.03 28.76 -11.43
C CYS A 466 6.76 29.57 -10.36
N LEU A 467 7.40 28.92 -9.37
CA LEU A 467 8.20 29.60 -8.35
C LEU A 467 9.53 30.16 -8.90
N LYS A 468 9.93 29.78 -10.13
CA LYS A 468 11.15 30.29 -10.76
C LYS A 468 10.88 31.64 -11.46
N PRO A 469 11.61 32.72 -11.12
CA PRO A 469 11.36 34.07 -11.66
C PRO A 469 11.41 34.19 -13.20
N ASP A 470 12.22 33.36 -13.86
CA ASP A 470 12.49 33.45 -15.30
C ASP A 470 11.53 32.61 -16.17
N TYR A 471 10.51 31.98 -15.58
CA TYR A 471 9.65 31.04 -16.31
C TYR A 471 8.45 31.74 -16.96
N GLY A 472 8.59 32.15 -18.23
CA GLY A 472 7.59 32.91 -19.01
C GLY A 472 6.25 32.22 -19.34
N LYS A 473 5.92 31.08 -18.72
CA LYS A 473 4.70 30.28 -18.96
C LYS A 473 3.76 30.15 -17.74
N GLN A 474 3.97 30.94 -16.69
CA GLN A 474 3.25 30.83 -15.42
C GLN A 474 1.72 30.79 -15.58
N LYS A 475 1.14 31.67 -16.41
CA LYS A 475 -0.31 31.71 -16.65
C LYS A 475 -0.85 30.42 -17.28
N ASP A 476 -0.13 29.84 -18.23
CA ASP A 476 -0.54 28.59 -18.88
C ASP A 476 -0.46 27.40 -17.92
N PHE A 477 0.55 27.40 -17.06
CA PHE A 477 0.73 26.37 -16.03
C PHE A 477 -0.38 26.43 -14.98
N ILE A 478 -0.70 27.61 -14.47
CA ILE A 478 -1.82 27.83 -13.54
C ILE A 478 -3.16 27.40 -14.16
N ASN A 479 -3.41 27.76 -15.43
CA ASN A 479 -4.61 27.31 -16.14
C ASN A 479 -4.67 25.78 -16.24
N ARG A 480 -3.54 25.12 -16.52
CA ARG A 480 -3.47 23.66 -16.58
C ARG A 480 -3.70 23.01 -15.21
N VAL A 481 -3.13 23.56 -14.14
CA VAL A 481 -3.37 23.11 -12.75
C VAL A 481 -4.86 23.20 -12.43
N ASN A 482 -5.54 24.29 -12.79
CA ASN A 482 -6.98 24.42 -12.58
C ASN A 482 -7.80 23.39 -13.36
N VAL A 483 -7.39 23.03 -14.58
CA VAL A 483 -8.02 21.92 -15.34
C VAL A 483 -7.81 20.58 -14.63
N ASN A 484 -6.60 20.31 -14.14
CA ASN A 484 -6.30 19.06 -13.43
C ASN A 484 -7.07 18.97 -12.10
N GLN A 485 -7.12 20.05 -11.31
CA GLN A 485 -7.87 20.13 -10.07
C GLN A 485 -9.36 19.90 -10.29
N LYS A 486 -9.96 20.49 -11.34
CA LYS A 486 -11.37 20.22 -11.70
C LYS A 486 -11.63 18.75 -11.97
N LYS A 487 -10.68 18.05 -12.60
CA LYS A 487 -10.80 16.59 -12.77
C LYS A 487 -10.64 15.88 -11.42
N LEU A 488 -9.64 16.24 -10.60
CA LEU A 488 -9.41 15.65 -9.27
C LEU A 488 -10.62 15.75 -8.34
N VAL A 489 -11.39 16.85 -8.39
CA VAL A 489 -12.64 17.01 -7.62
C VAL A 489 -13.63 15.87 -7.86
N PHE A 490 -13.72 15.38 -9.10
CA PHE A 490 -14.63 14.29 -9.43
C PHE A 490 -14.27 13.00 -8.67
N TRP A 491 -12.98 12.64 -8.60
CA TRP A 491 -12.55 11.47 -7.82
C TRP A 491 -12.62 11.72 -6.30
N MET A 492 -12.34 12.94 -5.86
CA MET A 492 -12.42 13.34 -4.45
C MET A 492 -13.84 13.22 -3.89
N ASN A 493 -14.87 13.58 -4.67
CA ASN A 493 -16.26 13.47 -4.23
C ASN A 493 -16.68 12.01 -3.98
N ASP A 494 -16.17 11.07 -4.77
CA ASP A 494 -16.53 9.65 -4.66
C ASP A 494 -15.66 8.86 -3.68
N ALA A 495 -14.37 9.22 -3.57
CA ALA A 495 -13.40 8.58 -2.69
C ALA A 495 -12.51 9.62 -1.97
N PRO A 496 -13.08 10.40 -1.03
CA PRO A 496 -12.33 11.46 -0.34
C PRO A 496 -11.14 10.91 0.46
N PHE A 497 -11.28 9.70 1.03
CA PHE A 497 -10.21 9.00 1.76
C PHE A 497 -8.95 8.72 0.89
N THR A 498 -9.08 8.63 -0.43
CA THR A 498 -7.95 8.37 -1.35
C THR A 498 -7.40 9.66 -1.98
N TYR A 499 -8.26 10.66 -2.22
CA TYR A 499 -7.93 11.78 -3.10
C TYR A 499 -7.99 13.18 -2.44
N GLN A 500 -8.62 13.34 -1.27
CA GLN A 500 -8.77 14.65 -0.62
C GLN A 500 -7.43 15.30 -0.31
N HIS A 501 -6.48 14.57 0.29
CA HIS A 501 -5.17 15.11 0.66
C HIS A 501 -4.32 15.48 -0.57
N LYS A 502 -4.49 14.78 -1.70
CA LYS A 502 -3.84 15.13 -2.97
C LYS A 502 -4.38 16.46 -3.52
N TYR A 503 -5.69 16.65 -3.44
CA TYR A 503 -6.33 17.90 -3.82
C TYR A 503 -5.85 19.05 -2.92
N ASP A 504 -5.89 18.85 -1.60
CA ASP A 504 -5.50 19.84 -0.60
C ASP A 504 -4.03 20.25 -0.76
N LEU A 505 -3.12 19.30 -1.02
CA LEU A 505 -1.70 19.60 -1.21
C LEU A 505 -1.42 20.41 -2.49
N VAL A 506 -2.13 20.13 -3.59
CA VAL A 506 -2.02 20.95 -4.81
C VAL A 506 -2.58 22.35 -4.58
N GLN A 507 -3.66 22.49 -3.80
CA GLN A 507 -4.16 23.81 -3.40
C GLN A 507 -3.17 24.55 -2.48
N ALA A 508 -2.51 23.86 -1.55
CA ALA A 508 -1.49 24.46 -0.69
C ALA A 508 -0.34 25.07 -1.51
N GLU A 509 0.18 24.31 -2.48
CA GLU A 509 1.22 24.78 -3.40
C GLU A 509 0.70 25.87 -4.36
N TYR A 510 -0.58 25.82 -4.76
CA TYR A 510 -1.21 26.90 -5.52
C TYR A 510 -1.21 28.22 -4.73
N HIS A 511 -1.70 28.20 -3.49
CA HIS A 511 -1.71 29.38 -2.61
C HIS A 511 -0.30 29.87 -2.28
N ARG A 512 0.67 28.95 -2.14
CA ARG A 512 2.09 29.30 -2.03
C ARG A 512 2.57 30.11 -3.24
N VAL A 513 2.31 29.65 -4.46
CA VAL A 513 2.68 30.36 -5.70
C VAL A 513 1.96 31.71 -5.80
N SER A 514 0.72 31.80 -5.31
CA SER A 514 -0.07 33.05 -5.27
C SER A 514 0.34 34.01 -4.14
N GLY A 515 1.18 33.59 -3.19
CA GLY A 515 1.62 34.39 -2.04
C GLY A 515 0.65 34.41 -0.85
N GLU A 516 -0.41 33.61 -0.89
CA GLU A 516 -1.48 33.53 0.12
C GLU A 516 -1.08 32.55 1.25
N LYS A 517 -0.17 33.01 2.12
CA LYS A 517 0.49 32.15 3.11
C LYS A 517 -0.47 31.48 4.10
N LEU A 518 -1.49 32.19 4.61
CA LEU A 518 -2.40 31.64 5.61
C LEU A 518 -3.24 30.48 5.06
N ALA A 519 -3.76 30.63 3.84
CA ALA A 519 -4.49 29.57 3.15
C ALA A 519 -3.58 28.37 2.86
N ALA A 520 -2.33 28.61 2.47
CA ALA A 520 -1.36 27.53 2.23
C ALA A 520 -1.08 26.71 3.50
N ILE A 521 -0.96 27.34 4.67
CA ILE A 521 -0.70 26.66 5.95
C ILE A 521 -1.82 25.67 6.29
N ASP A 522 -3.07 26.13 6.30
CA ASP A 522 -4.23 25.27 6.61
C ASP A 522 -4.29 24.06 5.67
N LEU A 523 -4.05 24.30 4.38
CA LEU A 523 -4.08 23.24 3.38
C LEU A 523 -2.90 22.26 3.49
N TYR A 524 -1.71 22.69 3.90
CA TYR A 524 -0.61 21.76 4.21
C TYR A 524 -0.96 20.86 5.39
N ASP A 525 -1.48 21.43 6.48
CA ASP A 525 -1.83 20.65 7.69
C ASP A 525 -2.97 19.67 7.40
N ARG A 526 -3.97 20.08 6.61
CA ARG A 526 -5.03 19.20 6.11
C ARG A 526 -4.50 18.09 5.21
N ALA A 527 -3.60 18.40 4.28
CA ALA A 527 -3.00 17.40 3.41
C ALA A 527 -2.17 16.37 4.19
N ILE A 528 -1.36 16.81 5.15
CA ILE A 528 -0.55 15.94 6.01
C ILE A 528 -1.47 15.05 6.86
N SER A 529 -2.45 15.65 7.55
CA SER A 529 -3.38 14.91 8.41
C SER A 529 -4.22 13.92 7.62
N GLY A 530 -4.69 14.31 6.43
CA GLY A 530 -5.47 13.45 5.53
C GLY A 530 -4.65 12.29 4.98
N ALA A 531 -3.40 12.52 4.57
CA ALA A 531 -2.50 11.47 4.11
C ALA A 531 -2.21 10.45 5.23
N LYS A 532 -1.92 10.95 6.43
CA LYS A 532 -1.64 10.14 7.63
C LYS A 532 -2.84 9.29 8.06
N ALA A 533 -4.04 9.90 8.11
CA ALA A 533 -5.26 9.22 8.52
C ALA A 533 -5.67 8.07 7.59
N ASN A 534 -5.24 8.12 6.32
CA ASN A 534 -5.52 7.10 5.31
C ASN A 534 -4.26 6.31 4.90
N GLU A 535 -3.21 6.34 5.73
CA GLU A 535 -1.99 5.53 5.60
C GLU A 535 -1.18 5.73 4.30
N PHE A 536 -1.30 6.88 3.63
CA PHE A 536 -0.51 7.25 2.45
C PHE A 536 0.86 7.82 2.81
N ILE A 537 1.74 6.99 3.36
CA ILE A 537 3.04 7.41 3.91
C ILE A 537 3.92 8.19 2.93
N GLN A 538 3.93 7.81 1.65
CA GLN A 538 4.72 8.47 0.61
C GLN A 538 4.22 9.90 0.32
N GLU A 539 2.92 10.14 0.49
CA GLU A 539 2.30 11.44 0.27
C GLU A 539 2.31 12.29 1.55
N GLU A 540 2.24 11.67 2.73
CA GLU A 540 2.55 12.32 4.01
C GLU A 540 3.98 12.86 4.01
N ALA A 541 4.95 12.04 3.57
CA ALA A 541 6.34 12.45 3.43
C ALA A 541 6.50 13.65 2.49
N LEU A 542 5.83 13.60 1.33
CA LEU A 542 5.88 14.68 0.35
C LEU A 542 5.21 15.96 0.85
N ALA A 543 4.06 15.85 1.52
CA ALA A 543 3.35 17.00 2.07
C ALA A 543 4.20 17.72 3.14
N ASN A 544 4.82 16.95 4.03
CA ASN A 544 5.78 17.47 5.01
C ASN A 544 7.00 18.12 4.32
N GLU A 545 7.56 17.50 3.27
CA GLU A 545 8.69 18.07 2.54
C GLU A 545 8.33 19.41 1.87
N LEU A 546 7.13 19.53 1.29
CA LEU A 546 6.66 20.75 0.64
C LEU A 546 6.36 21.85 1.67
N ALA A 547 5.70 21.52 2.78
CA ALA A 547 5.49 22.43 3.91
C ALA A 547 6.83 22.95 4.46
N ALA A 548 7.82 22.07 4.62
CA ALA A 548 9.16 22.46 5.05
C ALA A 548 9.82 23.45 4.07
N LYS A 549 9.74 23.18 2.76
CA LYS A 549 10.26 24.10 1.72
C LYS A 549 9.53 25.45 1.74
N PHE A 550 8.22 25.46 1.97
CA PHE A 550 7.42 26.67 2.11
C PHE A 550 7.87 27.54 3.29
N TYR A 551 8.02 26.94 4.49
CA TYR A 551 8.51 27.67 5.67
C TYR A 551 9.96 28.12 5.53
N LEU A 552 10.80 27.34 4.84
CA LEU A 552 12.19 27.70 4.57
C LEU A 552 12.28 28.94 3.67
N GLU A 553 11.47 28.99 2.60
CA GLU A 553 11.38 30.15 1.70
C GLU A 553 10.86 31.40 2.44
N TRP A 554 10.00 31.22 3.44
CA TRP A 554 9.54 32.29 4.32
C TRP A 554 10.56 32.67 5.42
N GLY A 555 11.70 32.00 5.51
CA GLY A 555 12.73 32.27 6.53
C GLY A 555 12.36 31.78 7.94
N LYS A 556 11.42 30.85 8.07
CA LYS A 556 11.00 30.23 9.34
C LYS A 556 11.71 28.89 9.54
N GLU A 557 13.04 28.93 9.62
CA GLU A 557 13.90 27.74 9.64
C GLU A 557 13.56 26.72 10.73
N LYS A 558 13.20 27.18 11.94
CA LYS A 558 12.83 26.27 13.06
C LYS A 558 11.61 25.43 12.73
N ILE A 559 10.59 26.04 12.10
CA ILE A 559 9.37 25.34 11.70
C ILE A 559 9.66 24.43 10.51
N ALA A 560 10.44 24.93 9.54
CA ALA A 560 10.88 24.14 8.40
C ALA A 560 11.65 22.87 8.81
N ALA A 561 12.48 22.95 9.86
CA ALA A 561 13.22 21.81 10.38
C ALA A 561 12.28 20.71 10.93
N THR A 562 11.20 21.08 11.63
CA THR A 562 10.21 20.11 12.13
C THR A 562 9.57 19.32 11.00
N TYR A 563 9.00 20.00 10.00
CA TYR A 563 8.40 19.34 8.85
C TYR A 563 9.42 18.55 8.02
N MET A 564 10.66 19.04 7.87
CA MET A 564 11.70 18.31 7.13
C MET A 564 12.13 17.01 7.83
N GLN A 565 12.18 17.03 9.16
CA GLN A 565 12.47 15.84 9.96
C GLN A 565 11.34 14.82 9.86
N GLU A 566 10.09 15.25 9.90
CA GLU A 566 8.93 14.37 9.71
C GLU A 566 8.91 13.75 8.31
N ALA A 567 9.18 14.55 7.28
CA ALA A 567 9.35 14.06 5.90
C ALA A 567 10.44 12.98 5.83
N TYR A 568 11.59 13.23 6.46
CA TYR A 568 12.68 12.26 6.51
C TYR A 568 12.26 10.95 7.20
N PHE A 569 11.56 11.02 8.33
CA PHE A 569 11.06 9.83 9.03
C PHE A 569 10.08 9.04 8.17
N CYS A 570 9.13 9.70 7.52
CA CYS A 570 8.16 9.04 6.64
C CYS A 570 8.86 8.34 5.46
N TYR A 571 9.79 9.01 4.77
CA TYR A 571 10.57 8.38 3.70
C TYR A 571 11.44 7.20 4.20
N ALA A 572 12.04 7.33 5.39
CA ALA A 572 12.83 6.27 5.99
C ALA A 572 11.97 5.06 6.37
N HIS A 573 10.77 5.28 6.94
CA HIS A 573 9.83 4.23 7.30
C HIS A 573 9.26 3.52 6.06
N TRP A 574 8.95 4.27 5.01
CA TRP A 574 8.58 3.72 3.71
C TRP A 574 9.73 2.93 3.05
N GLY A 575 10.98 3.25 3.39
CA GLY A 575 12.18 2.59 2.88
C GLY A 575 12.78 3.26 1.64
N ALA A 576 12.41 4.50 1.33
CA ALA A 576 12.90 5.26 0.19
C ALA A 576 14.31 5.83 0.42
N LYS A 577 15.30 4.94 0.53
CA LYS A 577 16.70 5.28 0.84
C LYS A 577 17.30 6.32 -0.10
N ALA A 578 17.04 6.24 -1.40
CA ALA A 578 17.55 7.22 -2.36
C ALA A 578 17.03 8.63 -2.06
N LYS A 579 15.81 8.75 -1.52
CA LYS A 579 15.19 10.01 -1.15
C LYS A 579 15.69 10.52 0.20
N THR A 580 15.89 9.65 1.19
CA THR A 580 16.53 10.08 2.45
C THR A 580 17.94 10.59 2.20
N ASP A 581 18.73 9.91 1.37
CA ASP A 581 20.10 10.34 1.01
C ASP A 581 20.11 11.70 0.30
N ASP A 582 19.10 11.93 -0.54
CA ASP A 582 18.89 13.21 -1.22
C ASP A 582 18.58 14.36 -0.24
N LEU A 583 17.73 14.11 0.76
CA LEU A 583 17.40 15.10 1.79
C LEU A 583 18.60 15.40 2.69
N GLU A 584 19.37 14.39 3.08
CA GLU A 584 20.61 14.56 3.86
C GLU A 584 21.64 15.43 3.12
N GLN A 585 21.75 15.24 1.81
CA GLN A 585 22.67 16.02 0.98
C GLN A 585 22.21 17.49 0.80
N ARG A 586 20.91 17.72 0.60
CA ARG A 586 20.37 19.07 0.29
C ARG A 586 20.09 19.92 1.53
N TYR A 587 19.63 19.30 2.61
CA TYR A 587 19.18 19.99 3.82
C TYR A 587 19.88 19.48 5.09
N PRO A 588 21.23 19.36 5.12
CA PRO A 588 21.95 18.81 6.28
C PRO A 588 21.73 19.64 7.55
N HIS A 589 21.49 20.95 7.42
CA HIS A 589 21.23 21.86 8.54
C HIS A 589 19.85 21.64 9.18
N LEU A 590 18.80 21.36 8.39
CA LEU A 590 17.47 21.07 8.91
C LEU A 590 17.39 19.68 9.55
N LEU A 591 18.25 18.77 9.10
CA LEU A 591 18.35 17.38 9.57
C LEU A 591 19.47 17.17 10.60
N GLN A 592 20.11 18.25 11.06
CA GLN A 592 21.30 18.17 11.92
C GLN A 592 21.06 17.36 13.20
N SER A 593 19.87 17.48 13.82
CA SER A 593 19.49 16.70 15.01
C SER A 593 19.48 15.18 14.76
N ILE A 594 19.10 14.76 13.55
CA ILE A 594 19.04 13.36 13.12
C ILE A 594 20.43 12.90 12.70
N LEU A 595 21.10 13.66 11.83
CA LEU A 595 22.43 13.33 11.30
C LEU A 595 23.50 13.28 12.38
N GLN A 596 23.49 14.19 13.36
CA GLN A 596 24.43 14.15 14.48
C GLN A 596 24.28 12.88 15.32
N ARG A 597 23.06 12.36 15.52
CA ARG A 597 22.83 11.08 16.21
C ARG A 597 23.39 9.90 15.41
N THR A 598 23.24 9.88 14.08
CA THR A 598 23.75 8.82 13.19
C THR A 598 25.28 8.86 13.03
N THR A 599 25.88 10.05 12.91
CA THR A 599 27.34 10.17 12.84
C THR A 599 27.99 9.82 14.17
N GLN A 600 27.34 10.09 15.31
CA GLN A 600 27.79 9.65 16.63
C GLN A 600 27.71 8.12 16.80
N THR A 601 26.72 7.43 16.23
CA THR A 601 26.68 5.95 16.24
C THR A 601 27.76 5.34 15.33
N HIS A 602 28.01 5.90 14.14
CA HIS A 602 29.02 5.39 13.20
C HIS A 602 30.46 5.69 13.63
N THR A 603 30.75 6.89 14.15
CA THR A 603 32.08 7.20 14.71
C THR A 603 32.36 6.35 15.96
N SER A 604 31.35 5.97 16.74
CA SER A 604 31.52 4.98 17.82
C SER A 604 31.98 3.61 17.30
N LEU A 605 31.51 3.18 16.11
CA LEU A 605 31.85 1.88 15.51
C LEU A 605 33.19 1.88 14.75
N GLU A 606 33.52 2.93 14.00
CA GLU A 606 34.81 3.03 13.28
C GLU A 606 35.98 3.33 14.22
N SER A 607 35.75 4.13 15.27
CA SER A 607 36.76 4.38 16.30
C SER A 607 37.12 3.12 17.09
N LEU A 608 36.25 2.11 17.18
CA LEU A 608 36.56 0.86 17.88
C LEU A 608 37.53 -0.07 17.13
N SER A 609 37.82 0.19 15.85
CA SER A 609 38.84 -0.55 15.09
C SER A 609 40.27 -0.04 15.34
N PHE A 610 40.43 1.17 15.90
CA PHE A 610 41.73 1.79 16.16
C PHE A 610 41.89 2.47 17.53
N VAL A 611 40.84 2.53 18.36
CA VAL A 611 40.93 3.04 19.72
C VAL A 611 41.12 1.87 20.67
N ASN A 612 42.36 1.70 21.12
CA ASN A 612 42.65 1.18 22.45
C ASN A 612 42.06 2.19 23.44
N PRO A 613 40.92 1.94 24.12
CA PRO A 613 40.43 2.91 25.07
C PRO A 613 41.24 2.72 26.35
N GLN A 614 41.85 3.80 26.84
CA GLN A 614 42.24 3.90 28.24
C GLN A 614 40.95 3.82 29.10
N ILE A 615 40.39 2.62 29.27
CA ILE A 615 39.43 2.33 30.32
C ILE A 615 40.26 2.16 31.59
N SER A 616 40.08 3.05 32.57
CA SER A 616 40.62 2.86 33.90
C SER A 616 39.85 1.73 34.59
N VAL A 617 40.31 0.49 34.38
CA VAL A 617 39.80 -0.69 35.06
C VAL A 617 40.54 -0.84 36.38
N HIS A 618 39.83 -0.79 37.50
CA HIS A 618 40.36 -1.26 38.78
C HIS A 618 40.12 -2.78 38.87
N SER A 619 41.21 -3.55 38.90
CA SER A 619 41.20 -5.01 39.07
C SER A 619 42.18 -5.40 40.18
N SER A 620 41.80 -6.37 41.00
CA SER A 620 42.66 -6.95 42.05
C SER A 620 43.59 -8.06 41.55
N ALA A 621 43.49 -8.49 40.29
CA ALA A 621 44.28 -9.59 39.76
C ALA A 621 45.73 -9.20 39.40
N LYS A 622 46.72 -9.75 40.12
CA LYS A 622 48.11 -9.85 39.64
C LYS A 622 48.22 -10.98 38.60
N ALA A 623 47.99 -10.70 37.32
CA ALA A 623 48.32 -11.65 36.26
C ALA A 623 48.81 -10.98 34.97
N SER A 624 49.90 -11.55 34.45
CA SER A 624 50.65 -11.23 33.24
C SER A 624 49.80 -11.19 31.96
N VAL A 625 49.93 -10.09 31.20
CA VAL A 625 49.41 -9.94 29.84
C VAL A 625 50.19 -10.88 28.91
N SER A 626 49.59 -12.01 28.56
CA SER A 626 50.03 -12.85 27.43
C SER A 626 48.98 -12.75 26.34
N ALA A 627 49.33 -12.07 25.24
CA ALA A 627 48.51 -11.98 24.05
C ALA A 627 48.62 -13.28 23.23
N SER A 628 47.59 -14.12 23.26
CA SER A 628 47.35 -15.10 22.19
C SER A 628 45.90 -15.60 22.19
N THR A 629 45.14 -15.25 21.14
CA THR A 629 44.35 -16.15 20.26
C THR A 629 43.31 -15.34 19.46
N SER A 630 43.71 -14.87 18.28
CA SER A 630 42.96 -13.93 17.43
C SER A 630 42.06 -14.58 16.36
N ILE A 631 41.48 -15.77 16.58
CA ILE A 631 40.71 -16.45 15.51
C ILE A 631 39.32 -16.97 15.96
N ASN A 632 39.05 -17.14 17.26
CA ASN A 632 37.69 -17.48 17.74
C ASN A 632 36.79 -16.27 18.02
N ASN A 633 37.35 -15.06 18.18
CA ASN A 633 36.59 -13.86 18.58
C ASN A 633 35.77 -13.23 17.43
N THR A 634 36.07 -13.53 16.16
CA THR A 634 35.35 -12.94 15.00
C THR A 634 33.98 -13.57 14.76
N LEU A 635 33.76 -14.83 15.14
CA LEU A 635 32.46 -15.51 15.01
C LEU A 635 31.47 -15.06 16.10
N ASP A 636 31.94 -14.81 17.33
CA ASP A 636 31.10 -14.28 18.40
C ASP A 636 30.73 -12.79 18.19
N PHE A 637 31.62 -12.01 17.57
CA PHE A 637 31.36 -10.57 17.35
C PHE A 637 30.20 -10.32 16.39
N ALA A 638 30.03 -11.16 15.35
CA ALA A 638 28.90 -11.06 14.43
C ALA A 638 27.56 -11.36 15.12
N ALA A 639 27.55 -12.33 16.05
CA ALA A 639 26.38 -12.63 16.88
C ALA A 639 26.07 -11.46 17.84
N VAL A 640 27.08 -10.89 18.48
CA VAL A 640 26.94 -9.69 19.35
C VAL A 640 26.41 -8.49 18.57
N ILE A 641 26.91 -8.22 17.36
CA ILE A 641 26.41 -7.13 16.50
C ILE A 641 24.96 -7.37 16.11
N LYS A 642 24.59 -8.59 15.73
CA LYS A 642 23.20 -8.94 15.38
C LYS A 642 22.26 -8.76 16.57
N THR A 643 22.69 -9.13 17.77
CA THR A 643 21.92 -8.93 19.00
C THR A 643 21.80 -7.45 19.35
N SER A 644 22.87 -6.67 19.15
CA SER A 644 22.84 -5.21 19.33
C SER A 644 21.89 -4.53 18.34
N GLN A 645 21.86 -4.94 17.07
CA GLN A 645 20.92 -4.43 16.07
C GLN A 645 19.47 -4.77 16.43
N ALA A 646 19.22 -5.96 16.99
CA ALA A 646 17.91 -6.35 17.48
C ALA A 646 17.45 -5.46 18.65
N LEU A 647 18.33 -5.15 19.59
CA LEU A 647 18.03 -4.24 20.71
C LEU A 647 17.71 -2.82 20.22
N SER A 648 18.45 -2.31 19.24
CA SER A 648 18.21 -0.97 18.67
C SER A 648 16.89 -0.84 17.89
N SER A 649 16.23 -1.96 17.57
CA SER A 649 14.94 -1.98 16.87
C SER A 649 13.72 -1.89 17.81
N ILE A 650 13.94 -1.98 19.13
CA ILE A 650 12.87 -2.00 20.13
C ILE A 650 12.53 -0.58 20.57
N ILE A 651 11.26 -0.20 20.41
CA ILE A 651 10.78 1.16 20.69
C ILE A 651 10.20 1.28 22.11
N LYS A 652 9.56 0.20 22.62
CA LYS A 652 8.94 0.20 23.95
C LYS A 652 9.99 0.04 25.05
N LEU A 653 10.01 0.98 26.00
CA LEU A 653 11.00 1.02 27.09
C LEU A 653 11.04 -0.27 27.92
N ASP A 654 9.88 -0.79 28.32
CA ASP A 654 9.78 -2.00 29.15
C ASP A 654 10.34 -3.26 28.45
N GLU A 655 10.05 -3.40 27.16
CA GLU A 655 10.53 -4.52 26.34
C GLU A 655 12.04 -4.43 26.13
N LEU A 656 12.53 -3.20 25.88
CA LEU A 656 13.96 -2.93 25.75
C LEU A 656 14.70 -3.27 27.04
N LEU A 657 14.23 -2.82 28.22
CA LEU A 657 14.86 -3.09 29.50
C LEU A 657 14.97 -4.61 29.79
N ARG A 658 13.92 -5.37 29.48
CA ARG A 658 13.91 -6.83 29.66
C ARG A 658 14.92 -7.52 28.76
N GLN A 659 14.87 -7.22 27.47
CA GLN A 659 15.72 -7.89 26.50
C GLN A 659 17.19 -7.47 26.65
N LEU A 660 17.44 -6.22 27.03
CA LEU A 660 18.78 -5.69 27.30
C LEU A 660 19.44 -6.41 28.48
N THR A 661 18.78 -6.42 29.65
CA THR A 661 19.36 -7.02 30.87
C THR A 661 19.57 -8.52 30.73
N GLN A 662 18.67 -9.21 30.03
CA GLN A 662 18.81 -10.64 29.75
C GLN A 662 19.93 -10.93 28.75
N THR A 663 20.08 -10.12 27.70
CA THR A 663 21.21 -10.21 26.75
C THR A 663 22.53 -9.98 27.47
N ILE A 664 22.63 -8.93 28.28
CA ILE A 664 23.83 -8.61 29.07
C ILE A 664 24.18 -9.76 30.01
N LEU A 665 23.20 -10.35 30.70
CA LEU A 665 23.43 -11.47 31.60
C LEU A 665 24.00 -12.68 30.85
N GLN A 666 23.39 -13.05 29.71
CA GLN A 666 23.83 -14.17 28.86
C GLN A 666 25.26 -13.98 28.32
N GLN A 667 25.62 -12.75 27.93
CA GLN A 667 26.94 -12.45 27.36
C GLN A 667 28.02 -12.27 28.44
N SER A 668 27.64 -11.90 29.66
CA SER A 668 28.57 -11.65 30.76
C SER A 668 29.06 -12.92 31.47
N GLY A 669 28.23 -13.97 31.49
CA GLY A 669 28.45 -15.16 32.33
C GLY A 669 28.13 -14.94 33.82
N GLY A 670 27.51 -13.82 34.19
CA GLY A 670 26.98 -13.59 35.53
C GLY A 670 25.70 -14.40 35.81
N ASP A 671 25.32 -14.51 37.08
CA ASP A 671 24.07 -15.13 37.52
C ASP A 671 22.99 -14.11 37.93
N ARG A 672 23.40 -12.86 38.19
CA ARG A 672 22.51 -11.75 38.53
C ARG A 672 22.99 -10.45 37.88
N CYS A 673 22.04 -9.70 37.32
CA CYS A 673 22.24 -8.42 36.64
C CYS A 673 21.21 -7.41 37.16
N ALA A 674 21.63 -6.19 37.49
CA ALA A 674 20.74 -5.10 37.84
C ALA A 674 21.09 -3.85 37.01
N LEU A 675 20.04 -3.20 36.52
CA LEU A 675 20.13 -1.97 35.74
C LEU A 675 19.54 -0.82 36.56
N ILE A 676 20.37 0.20 36.79
CA ILE A 676 20.06 1.34 37.64
C ILE A 676 20.04 2.60 36.77
N LEU A 677 18.91 3.31 36.69
CA LEU A 677 18.74 4.50 35.86
C LEU A 677 18.20 5.68 36.68
N PRO A 678 18.52 6.94 36.32
CA PRO A 678 17.91 8.10 36.94
C PRO A 678 16.51 8.38 36.38
N ASN A 679 15.62 8.91 37.23
CA ASN A 679 14.34 9.50 36.84
C ASN A 679 14.50 10.98 36.42
N LYS A 680 13.40 11.66 36.11
CA LYS A 680 13.38 13.08 35.69
C LYS A 680 13.92 14.05 36.75
N ASP A 681 13.86 13.69 38.03
CA ASP A 681 14.36 14.48 39.17
C ASP A 681 15.81 14.13 39.57
N SER A 682 16.53 13.37 38.73
CA SER A 682 17.89 12.87 38.98
C SER A 682 18.02 11.91 40.18
N ILE A 683 16.90 11.35 40.64
CA ILE A 683 16.87 10.29 41.66
C ILE A 683 17.11 8.96 40.96
N TRP A 684 17.93 8.09 41.54
CA TRP A 684 18.36 6.83 40.92
C TRP A 684 17.48 5.67 41.37
N PHE A 685 16.99 4.90 40.40
CA PHE A 685 16.09 3.76 40.59
C PHE A 685 16.71 2.50 40.02
N VAL A 686 16.48 1.37 40.69
CA VAL A 686 16.70 0.05 40.10
C VAL A 686 15.49 -0.21 39.21
N GLU A 687 15.69 -0.28 37.89
CA GLU A 687 14.63 -0.35 36.86
C GLU A 687 14.39 -1.78 36.34
N ALA A 688 15.42 -2.63 36.41
CA ALA A 688 15.34 -4.01 36.00
C ALA A 688 16.33 -4.89 36.75
N ILE A 689 15.89 -6.09 37.12
CA ILE A 689 16.72 -7.15 37.73
C ILE A 689 16.54 -8.41 36.89
N ALA A 690 17.64 -8.94 36.36
CA ALA A 690 17.67 -10.19 35.62
C ALA A 690 18.46 -11.25 36.39
N THR A 691 17.90 -12.44 36.48
CA THR A 691 18.56 -13.69 36.89
C THR A 691 18.59 -14.66 35.71
N THR A 692 19.25 -15.81 35.85
CA THR A 692 19.37 -16.80 34.77
C THR A 692 18.02 -17.25 34.19
N ASP A 693 16.97 -17.25 35.01
CA ASP A 693 15.66 -17.79 34.63
C ASP A 693 14.61 -16.71 34.30
N THR A 694 14.71 -15.51 34.90
CA THR A 694 13.66 -14.48 34.80
C THR A 694 14.21 -13.06 34.85
N THR A 695 13.54 -12.14 34.14
CA THR A 695 13.77 -10.70 34.26
C THR A 695 12.56 -9.99 34.84
N ASN A 696 12.74 -9.34 35.98
CA ASN A 696 11.72 -8.55 36.66
C ASN A 696 11.99 -7.06 36.45
N LEU A 697 10.98 -6.34 35.95
CA LEU A 697 10.99 -4.87 35.97
C LEU A 697 10.47 -4.42 37.32
N CYS A 698 11.25 -3.58 37.98
CA CYS A 698 10.91 -2.95 39.25
C CYS A 698 11.31 -1.49 39.12
N SER A 699 10.61 -0.54 39.73
CA SER A 699 11.05 0.85 39.75
C SER A 699 11.08 1.31 41.20
N VAL A 700 12.22 1.08 41.85
CA VAL A 700 12.39 1.31 43.29
C VAL A 700 13.59 2.23 43.54
N PRO A 701 13.49 3.23 44.43
CA PRO A 701 14.62 4.10 44.77
C PRO A 701 15.82 3.30 45.26
N LEU A 702 17.01 3.66 44.79
CA LEU A 702 18.27 3.00 45.17
C LEU A 702 18.53 3.06 46.69
N GLU A 703 18.00 4.08 47.38
CA GLU A 703 18.18 4.31 48.81
C GLU A 703 17.29 3.43 49.71
N ASP A 704 16.24 2.82 49.15
CA ASP A 704 15.21 2.08 49.91
C ASP A 704 15.42 0.54 49.91
N HIS A 705 16.48 0.02 49.28
CA HIS A 705 16.73 -1.42 49.15
C HIS A 705 18.10 -1.85 49.71
N LEU A 706 18.10 -2.73 50.72
CA LEU A 706 19.29 -3.35 51.34
C LEU A 706 19.89 -4.51 50.51
N ASP A 707 19.37 -4.78 49.30
CA ASP A 707 19.72 -5.97 48.49
C ASP A 707 20.69 -5.68 47.33
N PHE A 708 21.44 -4.58 47.39
CA PHE A 708 22.45 -4.21 46.41
C PHE A 708 23.64 -3.51 47.06
N PRO A 709 24.84 -3.55 46.42
CA PRO A 709 26.02 -2.91 46.98
C PRO A 709 26.03 -1.41 46.70
N ILE A 710 25.32 -0.66 47.54
CA ILE A 710 25.15 0.80 47.44
C ILE A 710 26.50 1.51 47.37
N LYS A 711 27.50 1.12 48.20
CA LYS A 711 28.81 1.79 48.19
C LYS A 711 29.55 1.60 46.87
N LEU A 712 29.48 0.40 46.29
CA LEU A 712 30.07 0.10 44.98
C LEU A 712 29.38 0.91 43.88
N ILE A 713 28.05 0.94 43.87
CA ILE A 713 27.26 1.67 42.86
C ILE A 713 27.54 3.18 42.97
N GLN A 714 27.61 3.73 44.19
CA GLN A 714 27.96 5.13 44.43
C GLN A 714 29.39 5.46 44.02
N TYR A 715 30.35 4.55 44.26
CA TYR A 715 31.71 4.71 43.81
C TYR A 715 31.76 4.83 42.29
N VAL A 716 31.17 3.88 41.56
CA VAL A 716 31.11 3.90 40.09
C VAL A 716 30.33 5.11 39.55
N LYS A 717 29.25 5.51 40.22
CA LYS A 717 28.50 6.72 39.89
C LYS A 717 29.37 7.98 39.91
N ASN A 718 30.23 8.09 40.93
CA ASN A 718 31.05 9.28 41.17
C ASN A 718 32.37 9.26 40.38
N SER A 719 33.00 8.09 40.25
CA SER A 719 34.28 7.91 39.57
C SER A 719 34.14 7.70 38.07
N GLN A 720 32.98 7.19 37.62
CA GLN A 720 32.74 6.71 36.25
C GLN A 720 33.79 5.67 35.79
N THR A 721 34.38 4.93 36.72
CA THR A 721 35.36 3.87 36.45
C THR A 721 34.71 2.49 36.50
N VAL A 722 35.21 1.56 35.68
CA VAL A 722 34.78 0.16 35.73
C VAL A 722 35.49 -0.53 36.89
N VAL A 723 34.72 -1.21 37.74
CA VAL A 723 35.25 -1.94 38.90
C VAL A 723 34.99 -3.43 38.70
N VAL A 724 36.07 -4.22 38.79
CA VAL A 724 36.03 -5.68 38.72
C VAL A 724 36.68 -6.25 39.97
N LEU A 725 35.94 -7.07 40.71
CA LEU A 725 36.42 -7.74 41.91
C LEU A 725 36.29 -9.25 41.74
N ASP A 726 37.35 -9.95 42.09
CA ASP A 726 37.36 -11.40 42.25
C ASP A 726 37.58 -11.73 43.72
N ASP A 727 36.79 -12.65 44.25
CA ASP A 727 36.79 -13.09 45.65
C ASP A 727 36.72 -11.93 46.67
N LEU A 728 36.10 -10.81 46.28
CA LEU A 728 36.02 -9.54 47.03
C LEU A 728 37.37 -8.97 47.50
N ASP A 729 38.49 -9.39 46.88
CA ASP A 729 39.81 -8.87 47.20
C ASP A 729 39.95 -7.44 46.64
N THR A 730 40.02 -6.43 47.51
CA THR A 730 40.14 -5.03 47.10
C THR A 730 40.67 -4.12 48.22
N ASP A 731 41.47 -3.12 47.82
CA ASP A 731 41.91 -2.03 48.70
C ASP A 731 40.93 -0.83 48.70
N LEU A 732 39.83 -0.91 47.92
CA LEU A 732 38.85 0.17 47.80
C LEU A 732 37.80 0.10 48.93
N PRO A 733 37.34 1.24 49.48
CA PRO A 733 36.31 1.29 50.53
C PRO A 733 34.88 1.09 49.98
N ILE A 734 34.70 0.08 49.13
CA ILE A 734 33.47 -0.20 48.36
C ILE A 734 32.69 -1.39 48.88
N ILE A 735 33.24 -2.14 49.85
CA ILE A 735 32.56 -3.23 50.53
C ILE A 735 31.57 -2.67 51.57
N ASP A 736 30.30 -3.05 51.42
CA ASP A 736 29.20 -2.75 52.34
C ASP A 736 28.57 -4.04 52.87
N ASP A 737 27.61 -3.88 53.79
CA ASP A 737 26.93 -4.99 54.47
C ASP A 737 26.35 -6.02 53.48
N TYR A 738 25.96 -5.59 52.28
CA TYR A 738 25.46 -6.48 51.23
C TYR A 738 26.56 -7.38 50.67
N LEU A 739 27.72 -6.82 50.27
CA LEU A 739 28.83 -7.64 49.75
C LEU A 739 29.40 -8.57 50.84
N ASP A 740 29.43 -8.11 52.09
CA ASP A 740 29.84 -8.93 53.23
C ASP A 740 28.89 -10.10 53.49
N GLN A 741 27.58 -9.91 53.30
CA GLN A 741 26.59 -10.98 53.48
C GLN A 741 26.51 -11.95 52.30
N GLN A 742 26.55 -11.45 51.07
CA GLN A 742 26.34 -12.27 49.86
C GLN A 742 27.60 -12.99 49.37
N GLN A 743 28.80 -12.51 49.73
CA GLN A 743 30.09 -13.11 49.38
C GLN A 743 30.20 -13.59 47.91
N PRO A 744 29.87 -12.76 46.90
CA PRO A 744 30.01 -13.15 45.49
C PRO A 744 31.48 -13.37 45.11
N LYS A 745 31.73 -14.38 44.28
CA LYS A 745 33.09 -14.72 43.82
C LYS A 745 33.60 -13.84 42.68
N SER A 746 32.71 -13.28 41.86
CA SER A 746 33.06 -12.23 40.91
C SER A 746 32.01 -11.13 40.92
N VAL A 747 32.44 -9.88 40.86
CA VAL A 747 31.59 -8.68 40.78
C VAL A 747 32.10 -7.76 39.69
N LEU A 748 31.19 -7.26 38.86
CA LEU A 748 31.45 -6.23 37.85
C LEU A 748 30.43 -5.10 38.01
N CYS A 749 30.91 -3.87 38.13
CA CYS A 749 30.07 -2.67 38.11
C CYS A 749 30.58 -1.70 37.04
N LEU A 750 29.70 -1.32 36.12
CA LEU A 750 30.06 -0.59 34.90
C LEU A 750 29.12 0.62 34.69
N PRO A 751 29.66 1.82 34.43
CA PRO A 751 28.85 2.99 34.10
C PRO A 751 28.37 2.92 32.65
N ILE A 752 27.09 3.16 32.43
CA ILE A 752 26.52 3.30 31.09
C ILE A 752 26.61 4.78 30.71
N LEU A 753 27.44 5.08 29.72
CA LEU A 753 27.74 6.44 29.28
C LEU A 753 27.16 6.70 27.90
N ASN A 754 26.60 7.89 27.71
CA ASN A 754 26.30 8.46 26.39
C ASN A 754 27.01 9.80 26.29
N GLN A 755 27.98 9.95 25.37
CA GLN A 755 28.76 11.19 25.20
C GLN A 755 29.37 11.71 26.52
N SER A 756 29.95 10.82 27.33
CA SER A 756 30.53 11.11 28.65
C SER A 756 29.52 11.56 29.73
N GLN A 757 28.22 11.54 29.42
CA GLN A 757 27.16 11.71 30.40
C GLN A 757 26.75 10.34 30.95
N LEU A 758 26.75 10.20 32.28
CA LEU A 758 26.28 9.00 32.95
C LEU A 758 24.76 8.91 32.84
N ILE A 759 24.28 7.93 32.10
CA ILE A 759 22.83 7.70 31.89
C ILE A 759 22.29 6.52 32.70
N GLY A 760 23.18 5.65 33.19
CA GLY A 760 22.81 4.41 33.86
C GLY A 760 24.02 3.74 34.52
N ILE A 761 23.77 2.79 35.40
CA ILE A 761 24.80 1.93 36.00
C ILE A 761 24.34 0.49 35.88
N LEU A 762 25.26 -0.38 35.51
CA LEU A 762 25.04 -1.81 35.40
C LEU A 762 25.83 -2.53 36.50
N TYR A 763 25.13 -3.36 37.27
CA TYR A 763 25.72 -4.23 38.28
C TYR A 763 25.56 -5.70 37.88
N LEU A 764 26.64 -6.47 37.97
CA LEU A 764 26.71 -7.89 37.66
C LEU A 764 27.44 -8.64 38.77
N SER A 765 26.93 -9.82 39.14
CA SER A 765 27.61 -10.73 40.06
C SER A 765 27.63 -12.17 39.54
N ASN A 766 28.55 -12.96 40.09
CA ASN A 766 28.57 -14.41 40.00
C ASN A 766 28.94 -15.01 41.37
N GLN A 767 28.10 -15.89 41.90
CA GLN A 767 28.30 -16.53 43.20
C GLN A 767 29.20 -17.78 43.13
N SER A 768 29.30 -18.41 41.96
CA SER A 768 29.87 -19.77 41.83
C SER A 768 31.33 -19.78 41.38
N THR A 769 31.73 -18.79 40.57
CA THR A 769 33.01 -18.78 39.86
C THR A 769 33.73 -17.44 40.06
N SER A 770 35.02 -17.51 40.36
CA SER A 770 35.94 -16.35 40.43
C SER A 770 36.62 -16.15 39.06
N GLY A 771 36.93 -14.91 38.69
CA GLY A 771 37.54 -14.54 37.41
C GLY A 771 36.62 -14.59 36.19
N VAL A 772 35.29 -14.50 36.36
CA VAL A 772 34.32 -14.66 35.25
C VAL A 772 34.34 -13.48 34.26
N PHE A 773 34.63 -12.28 34.75
CA PHE A 773 34.61 -11.04 33.98
C PHE A 773 35.99 -10.72 33.40
N THR A 774 36.36 -11.43 32.33
CA THR A 774 37.63 -11.23 31.62
C THR A 774 37.66 -9.94 30.81
N SER A 775 38.85 -9.44 30.47
CA SER A 775 39.04 -8.22 29.67
C SER A 775 38.27 -8.23 28.34
N ASP A 776 38.24 -9.38 27.64
CA ASP A 776 37.51 -9.53 26.37
C ASP A 776 35.99 -9.43 26.56
N ARG A 777 35.45 -9.99 27.65
CA ARG A 777 34.03 -9.88 27.99
C ARG A 777 33.66 -8.47 28.41
N ILE A 778 34.52 -7.79 29.15
CA ILE A 778 34.33 -6.39 29.55
C ILE A 778 34.23 -5.50 28.30
N LEU A 779 35.06 -5.73 27.28
CA LEU A 779 34.97 -5.00 26.01
C LEU A 779 33.62 -5.22 25.31
N ILE A 780 33.13 -6.46 25.25
CA ILE A 780 31.81 -6.80 24.67
C ILE A 780 30.67 -6.14 25.47
N LEU A 781 30.72 -6.23 26.80
CA LEU A 781 29.70 -5.65 27.67
C LEU A 781 29.68 -4.12 27.57
N ASN A 782 30.85 -3.50 27.48
CA ASN A 782 30.96 -2.05 27.28
C ASN A 782 30.38 -1.61 25.93
N PHE A 783 30.63 -2.39 24.87
CA PHE A 783 30.01 -2.16 23.56
C PHE A 783 28.48 -2.26 23.64
N LEU A 784 27.95 -3.32 24.25
CA LEU A 784 26.50 -3.48 24.45
C LEU A 784 25.91 -2.36 25.29
N CYS A 785 26.58 -1.91 26.35
CA CYS A 785 26.14 -0.80 27.18
C CYS A 785 26.10 0.52 26.40
N THR A 786 27.08 0.76 25.53
CA THR A 786 27.10 1.96 24.68
C THR A 786 25.95 1.95 23.68
N GLN A 787 25.64 0.81 23.07
CA GLN A 787 24.50 0.68 22.14
C GLN A 787 23.15 0.73 22.87
N ALA A 788 23.09 0.15 24.07
CA ALA A 788 21.93 0.24 24.95
C ALA A 788 21.65 1.66 25.39
N ALA A 789 22.69 2.47 25.62
CA ALA A 789 22.56 3.86 26.01
C ALA A 789 21.75 4.69 25.00
N ILE A 790 22.01 4.44 23.72
CA ILE A 790 21.34 5.08 22.59
C ILE A 790 19.88 4.63 22.52
N SER A 791 19.65 3.33 22.65
CA SER A 791 18.31 2.73 22.60
C SER A 791 17.44 3.21 23.77
N LEU A 792 17.99 3.28 24.99
CA LEU A 792 17.30 3.78 26.19
C LEU A 792 16.93 5.26 26.07
N THR A 793 17.82 6.06 25.48
CA THR A 793 17.56 7.49 25.24
C THR A 793 16.42 7.66 24.22
N ASN A 794 16.43 6.88 23.14
CA ASN A 794 15.39 6.91 22.12
C ASN A 794 14.03 6.45 22.66
N ALA A 795 13.98 5.33 23.38
CA ALA A 795 12.74 4.81 23.97
C ALA A 795 12.11 5.80 24.97
N ARG A 796 12.94 6.49 25.79
CA ARG A 796 12.48 7.57 26.69
C ARG A 796 11.92 8.77 25.92
N LEU A 797 12.59 9.20 24.86
CA LEU A 797 12.11 10.31 24.03
C LEU A 797 10.76 10.00 23.36
N TYR A 798 10.58 8.79 22.84
CA TYR A 798 9.31 8.35 22.25
C TYR A 798 8.19 8.30 23.28
N SER A 799 8.47 7.78 24.48
CA SER A 799 7.49 7.78 25.58
C SER A 799 7.09 9.20 25.99
N ASP A 800 8.03 10.15 26.01
CA ASP A 800 7.77 11.55 26.32
C ASP A 800 6.97 12.27 25.22
N LEU A 801 7.24 11.96 23.95
CA LEU A 801 6.48 12.49 22.81
C LEU A 801 5.03 11.99 22.83
N GLN A 802 4.81 10.69 23.02
CA GLN A 802 3.46 10.12 23.13
C GLN A 802 2.69 10.73 24.30
N ALA A 803 3.34 10.88 25.46
CA ALA A 803 2.71 11.51 26.62
C ALA A 803 2.36 12.98 26.36
N ASN A 804 3.19 13.73 25.63
CA ASN A 804 2.88 15.12 25.27
C ASN A 804 1.77 15.23 24.22
N GLU A 805 1.75 14.35 23.22
CA GLU A 805 0.68 14.29 22.22
C GLU A 805 -0.67 14.00 22.87
N VAL A 806 -0.72 13.01 23.77
CA VAL A 806 -1.93 12.71 24.56
C VAL A 806 -2.33 13.92 25.41
N ARG A 807 -1.39 14.60 26.07
CA ARG A 807 -1.69 15.80 26.88
C ARG A 807 -2.21 16.97 26.06
N ILE A 808 -1.67 17.21 24.87
CA ILE A 808 -2.15 18.25 23.96
C ILE A 808 -3.56 17.91 23.50
N ARG A 809 -3.78 16.66 23.07
CA ARG A 809 -5.09 16.18 22.61
C ARG A 809 -6.14 16.22 23.72
N GLU A 810 -5.79 15.83 24.94
CA GLU A 810 -6.65 15.93 26.11
C GLU A 810 -6.95 17.39 26.47
N SER A 811 -5.98 18.29 26.31
CA SER A 811 -6.18 19.72 26.52
C SER A 811 -7.13 20.29 25.47
N GLU A 812 -6.94 19.96 24.19
CA GLU A 812 -7.80 20.39 23.08
C GLU A 812 -9.23 19.85 23.22
N GLN A 813 -9.38 18.55 23.50
CA GLN A 813 -10.70 17.97 23.79
C GLN A 813 -11.37 18.62 25.00
N ARG A 814 -10.60 18.99 26.04
CA ARG A 814 -11.14 19.70 27.20
C ARG A 814 -11.60 21.10 26.83
N TYR A 815 -10.88 21.82 25.96
CA TYR A 815 -11.32 23.11 25.44
C TYR A 815 -12.60 23.00 24.61
N VAL A 816 -12.67 22.02 23.70
CA VAL A 816 -13.88 21.78 22.88
C VAL A 816 -15.09 21.42 23.75
N THR A 817 -14.91 20.49 24.71
CA THR A 817 -15.99 20.08 25.63
C THR A 817 -16.47 21.24 26.51
N LEU A 818 -15.56 22.11 26.97
CA LEU A 818 -15.91 23.31 27.74
C LEU A 818 -16.68 24.33 26.89
N THR A 819 -16.36 24.48 25.59
CA THR A 819 -17.11 25.36 24.69
C THR A 819 -18.49 24.83 24.31
N GLU A 820 -18.68 23.51 24.26
CA GLU A 820 -19.97 22.88 23.98
C GLU A 820 -20.91 22.84 25.19
N ALA A 821 -20.36 22.78 26.42
CA ALA A 821 -21.13 22.66 27.65
C ALA A 821 -21.74 23.98 28.17
N VAL A 822 -21.36 25.14 27.62
CA VAL A 822 -21.81 26.46 28.07
C VAL A 822 -22.88 27.01 27.10
N PRO A 823 -24.07 27.44 27.58
CA PRO A 823 -25.21 27.84 26.73
C PRO A 823 -25.05 29.25 26.13
N VAL A 824 -23.83 29.62 25.73
CA VAL A 824 -23.43 30.97 25.31
C VAL A 824 -22.91 30.92 23.88
N GLY A 825 -23.34 31.85 23.04
CA GLY A 825 -22.80 31.98 21.68
C GLY A 825 -21.42 32.64 21.76
N ILE A 826 -20.41 32.05 21.13
CA ILE A 826 -19.03 32.57 21.10
C ILE A 826 -18.76 33.14 19.72
N PHE A 827 -18.10 34.29 19.67
CA PHE A 827 -17.60 34.89 18.44
C PHE A 827 -16.16 35.35 18.58
N ARG A 828 -15.44 35.42 17.46
CA ARG A 828 -14.11 36.00 17.36
C ARG A 828 -14.05 36.94 16.16
N THR A 829 -13.32 38.04 16.31
CA THR A 829 -13.07 39.01 15.25
C THR A 829 -11.58 39.22 15.03
N ASP A 830 -11.23 39.79 13.87
CA ASP A 830 -9.90 40.38 13.66
C ASP A 830 -9.72 41.69 14.46
N ALA A 831 -8.56 42.34 14.31
CA ALA A 831 -8.19 43.55 15.03
C ALA A 831 -9.06 44.76 14.62
N GLU A 832 -9.61 44.74 13.41
CA GLU A 832 -10.49 45.76 12.84
C GLU A 832 -11.96 45.58 13.25
N GLY A 833 -12.32 44.42 13.81
CA GLY A 833 -13.64 44.10 14.34
C GLY A 833 -14.52 43.27 13.39
N TYR A 834 -13.97 42.76 12.29
CA TYR A 834 -14.69 41.87 11.37
C TYR A 834 -14.78 40.45 11.93
N CYS A 835 -15.96 39.84 11.83
CA CYS A 835 -16.20 38.51 12.37
C CYS A 835 -15.44 37.44 11.57
N ILE A 836 -14.65 36.61 12.25
CA ILE A 836 -13.85 35.52 11.66
C ILE A 836 -14.29 34.13 12.14
N TYR A 837 -15.01 34.05 13.26
CA TYR A 837 -15.51 32.78 13.81
C TYR A 837 -16.74 33.01 14.68
N VAL A 838 -17.68 32.08 14.59
CA VAL A 838 -18.84 31.95 15.48
C VAL A 838 -19.09 30.47 15.76
N ASN A 839 -19.54 30.13 16.97
CA ASN A 839 -19.93 28.74 17.30
C ASN A 839 -21.40 28.47 16.98
N ASP A 840 -21.81 27.20 16.99
CA ASP A 840 -23.19 26.78 16.67
C ASP A 840 -24.25 27.47 17.53
N ARG A 841 -23.95 27.72 18.80
CA ARG A 841 -24.89 28.41 19.70
C ARG A 841 -25.10 29.86 19.28
N TRP A 842 -24.06 30.54 18.81
CA TRP A 842 -24.17 31.89 18.25
C TRP A 842 -25.06 31.87 17.00
N CYS A 843 -24.85 30.91 16.10
CA CYS A 843 -25.66 30.72 14.88
C CYS A 843 -27.14 30.47 15.20
N GLN A 844 -27.44 29.67 16.24
CA GLN A 844 -28.82 29.43 16.69
C GLN A 844 -29.51 30.69 17.22
N ILE A 845 -28.78 31.57 17.91
CA ILE A 845 -29.32 32.82 18.45
C ILE A 845 -29.55 33.84 17.33
N ALA A 846 -28.60 33.96 16.41
CA ALA A 846 -28.64 34.93 15.32
C ALA A 846 -29.48 34.49 14.11
N GLY A 847 -29.65 33.18 13.92
CA GLY A 847 -30.32 32.59 12.75
C GLY A 847 -29.52 32.71 11.45
N LEU A 848 -28.19 32.82 11.55
CA LEU A 848 -27.26 32.94 10.42
C LEU A 848 -26.27 31.76 10.40
N THR A 849 -25.78 31.39 9.21
CA THR A 849 -24.62 30.48 9.11
C THR A 849 -23.31 31.21 9.41
N PRO A 850 -22.21 30.50 9.74
CA PRO A 850 -20.90 31.12 9.94
C PRO A 850 -20.43 31.94 8.74
N GLU A 851 -20.69 31.48 7.51
CA GLU A 851 -20.34 32.18 6.27
C GLU A 851 -21.14 33.47 6.09
N GLU A 852 -22.42 33.47 6.48
CA GLU A 852 -23.28 34.66 6.47
C GLU A 852 -22.90 35.66 7.56
N ALA A 853 -22.38 35.19 8.69
CA ALA A 853 -21.94 36.02 9.79
C ALA A 853 -20.56 36.66 9.57
N ALA A 854 -19.74 36.09 8.69
CA ALA A 854 -18.36 36.52 8.45
C ALA A 854 -18.27 37.98 7.97
N GLY A 855 -17.16 38.65 8.30
CA GLY A 855 -16.96 40.06 7.97
C GLY A 855 -17.92 40.96 8.75
N ASP A 856 -18.70 41.74 8.02
CA ASP A 856 -19.80 42.58 8.54
C ASP A 856 -21.17 41.88 8.50
N GLY A 857 -21.21 40.64 8.00
CA GLY A 857 -22.44 39.90 7.75
C GLY A 857 -23.28 39.63 8.99
N TRP A 858 -22.65 39.51 10.16
CA TRP A 858 -23.31 39.36 11.47
C TRP A 858 -24.33 40.46 11.78
N GLN A 859 -24.16 41.67 11.23
CA GLN A 859 -25.09 42.79 11.43
C GLN A 859 -26.49 42.47 10.86
N GLN A 860 -26.60 41.55 9.90
CA GLN A 860 -27.88 41.12 9.34
C GLN A 860 -28.74 40.40 10.36
N GLY A 861 -28.14 39.75 11.36
CA GLY A 861 -28.84 39.06 12.45
C GLY A 861 -29.42 40.02 13.49
N LEU A 862 -28.99 41.29 13.52
CA LEU A 862 -29.53 42.29 14.44
C LEU A 862 -30.91 42.79 13.98
N TYR A 863 -31.75 43.14 14.96
CA TYR A 863 -33.02 43.81 14.72
C TYR A 863 -32.81 45.15 14.04
N ILE A 864 -33.69 45.50 13.09
CA ILE A 864 -33.49 46.62 12.16
C ILE A 864 -33.21 47.97 12.85
N GLU A 865 -33.82 48.23 14.00
CA GLU A 865 -33.61 49.47 14.78
C GLU A 865 -32.28 49.48 15.56
N ASP A 866 -31.71 48.31 15.85
CA ASP A 866 -30.49 48.19 16.63
C ASP A 866 -29.22 48.14 15.74
N ARG A 867 -29.36 47.77 14.46
CA ARG A 867 -28.25 47.57 13.50
C ARG A 867 -27.23 48.69 13.48
N GLU A 868 -27.65 49.91 13.16
CA GLU A 868 -26.74 51.04 12.97
C GLU A 868 -26.05 51.44 14.28
N ARG A 869 -26.79 51.46 15.39
CA ARG A 869 -26.28 51.82 16.72
C ARG A 869 -25.24 50.81 17.21
N ILE A 870 -25.53 49.51 17.08
CA ILE A 870 -24.67 48.44 17.58
C ILE A 870 -23.41 48.27 16.72
N ALA A 871 -23.54 48.31 15.40
CA ALA A 871 -22.40 48.27 14.50
C ALA A 871 -21.44 49.44 14.77
N THR A 872 -21.97 50.66 14.87
CA THR A 872 -21.15 51.86 15.12
C THR A 872 -20.39 51.77 16.45
N GLU A 873 -21.07 51.37 17.52
CA GLU A 873 -20.45 51.21 18.84
C GLU A 873 -19.38 50.11 18.85
N TRP A 874 -19.62 48.99 18.16
CA TRP A 874 -18.66 47.89 18.08
C TRP A 874 -17.37 48.28 17.36
N TYR A 875 -17.45 48.84 16.14
CA TYR A 875 -16.24 49.25 15.41
C TYR A 875 -15.52 50.41 16.10
N GLN A 876 -16.24 51.28 16.80
CA GLN A 876 -15.60 52.31 17.62
C GLN A 876 -14.84 51.67 18.79
N ALA A 877 -15.43 50.70 19.48
CA ALA A 877 -14.76 49.99 20.57
C ALA A 877 -13.51 49.23 20.09
N ALA A 878 -13.61 48.58 18.92
CA ALA A 878 -12.50 47.87 18.29
C ALA A 878 -11.34 48.81 17.91
N ARG A 879 -11.64 50.00 17.35
CA ARG A 879 -10.65 51.04 17.03
C ARG A 879 -9.99 51.67 18.26
N GLU A 880 -10.74 51.81 19.34
CA GLU A 880 -10.27 52.39 20.60
C GLU A 880 -9.58 51.36 21.51
N HIS A 881 -9.48 50.09 21.08
CA HIS A 881 -8.92 48.98 21.83
C HIS A 881 -9.54 48.74 23.21
N ARG A 882 -10.84 49.04 23.33
CA ARG A 882 -11.60 48.90 24.57
C ARG A 882 -12.51 47.67 24.56
N PRO A 883 -12.75 47.03 25.71
CA PRO A 883 -13.80 46.04 25.85
C PRO A 883 -15.15 46.64 25.45
N CYS A 884 -15.99 45.84 24.79
CA CYS A 884 -17.33 46.24 24.41
C CYS A 884 -18.36 45.42 25.18
N GLN A 885 -19.37 46.07 25.75
CA GLN A 885 -20.50 45.43 26.43
C GLN A 885 -21.77 46.13 25.98
N LEU A 886 -22.71 45.39 25.42
CA LEU A 886 -23.93 45.95 24.85
C LEU A 886 -25.11 44.98 24.96
N GLU A 887 -26.30 45.57 25.09
CA GLU A 887 -27.56 44.84 24.94
C GLU A 887 -28.18 45.19 23.59
N CYS A 888 -28.54 44.15 22.84
CA CYS A 888 -29.14 44.29 21.52
C CYS A 888 -30.19 43.20 21.28
N ARG A 889 -31.03 43.43 20.28
CA ARG A 889 -31.99 42.44 19.81
C ARG A 889 -31.45 41.76 18.55
N PHE A 890 -31.44 40.43 18.55
CA PHE A 890 -31.30 39.63 17.34
C PHE A 890 -32.68 39.28 16.80
N GLN A 891 -32.80 39.18 15.48
CA GLN A 891 -33.99 38.75 14.80
C GLN A 891 -33.64 37.63 13.82
N SER A 892 -34.12 36.42 14.11
CA SER A 892 -33.93 35.28 13.22
C SER A 892 -34.80 35.39 11.95
N PRO A 893 -34.48 34.64 10.87
CA PRO A 893 -35.23 34.69 9.61
C PRO A 893 -36.73 34.34 9.73
N ASP A 894 -37.13 33.61 10.77
CA ASP A 894 -38.52 33.27 11.11
C ASP A 894 -39.27 34.40 11.85
N GLY A 895 -38.59 35.53 12.11
CA GLY A 895 -39.15 36.73 12.74
C GLY A 895 -39.09 36.75 14.27
N LYS A 896 -38.55 35.72 14.93
CA LYS A 896 -38.40 35.69 16.39
C LYS A 896 -37.35 36.71 16.85
N ILE A 897 -37.70 37.51 17.87
CA ILE A 897 -36.81 38.50 18.49
C ILE A 897 -36.23 37.93 19.78
N THR A 898 -34.90 37.95 19.90
CA THR A 898 -34.15 37.48 21.06
C THR A 898 -33.34 38.62 21.64
N TRP A 899 -33.52 38.93 22.92
CA TRP A 899 -32.66 39.91 23.60
C TRP A 899 -31.34 39.27 23.98
N VAL A 900 -30.25 39.93 23.65
CA VAL A 900 -28.90 39.41 23.79
C VAL A 900 -28.03 40.41 24.53
N TYR A 901 -27.27 39.91 25.51
CA TYR A 901 -26.13 40.61 26.09
C TYR A 901 -24.86 40.14 25.40
N ALA A 902 -24.17 41.05 24.72
CA ALA A 902 -22.90 40.81 24.07
C ALA A 902 -21.76 41.44 24.88
N GLN A 903 -20.66 40.70 25.04
CA GLN A 903 -19.43 41.20 25.66
C GLN A 903 -18.20 40.70 24.91
N SER A 904 -17.14 41.51 24.84
CA SER A 904 -15.89 41.12 24.20
C SER A 904 -14.65 41.64 24.94
N VAL A 905 -13.55 40.91 24.76
CA VAL A 905 -12.21 41.23 25.28
C VAL A 905 -11.18 41.16 24.16
N ALA A 906 -10.14 42.00 24.24
CA ALA A 906 -9.06 42.02 23.26
C ALA A 906 -8.16 40.79 23.40
N GLU A 907 -7.92 40.12 22.29
CA GLU A 907 -6.94 39.06 22.14
C GLU A 907 -5.59 39.68 21.75
N ARG A 908 -4.53 39.34 22.48
CA ARG A 908 -3.19 39.92 22.30
C ARG A 908 -2.16 38.85 21.96
N ASP A 909 -1.22 39.19 21.08
CA ASP A 909 -0.05 38.34 20.79
C ASP A 909 0.99 38.38 21.92
N ALA A 910 2.08 37.63 21.76
CA ALA A 910 3.17 37.54 22.73
C ALA A 910 3.90 38.87 22.93
N GLU A 911 3.80 39.78 21.96
CA GLU A 911 4.34 41.13 21.95
C GLU A 911 3.36 42.17 22.51
N GLY A 912 2.14 41.76 22.89
CA GLY A 912 1.11 42.57 23.52
C GLY A 912 0.25 43.39 22.55
N GLN A 913 0.41 43.21 21.23
CA GLN A 913 -0.41 43.85 20.20
C GLN A 913 -1.77 43.17 20.10
N VAL A 914 -2.82 43.96 19.84
CA VAL A 914 -4.17 43.43 19.67
C VAL A 914 -4.27 42.76 18.29
N VAL A 915 -4.49 41.45 18.28
CA VAL A 915 -4.63 40.64 17.05
C VAL A 915 -6.08 40.32 16.72
N GLY A 916 -6.99 40.58 17.66
CA GLY A 916 -8.42 40.35 17.49
C GLY A 916 -9.20 40.56 18.76
N TYR A 917 -10.47 40.17 18.74
CA TYR A 917 -11.32 40.17 19.93
C TYR A 917 -12.06 38.84 20.04
N VAL A 918 -12.20 38.34 21.27
CA VAL A 918 -13.03 37.18 21.58
C VAL A 918 -14.19 37.66 22.44
N GLY A 919 -15.39 37.24 22.08
CA GLY A 919 -16.60 37.67 22.76
C GLY A 919 -17.64 36.58 22.89
N SER A 920 -18.66 36.89 23.69
CA SER A 920 -19.79 36.02 23.97
C SER A 920 -21.10 36.77 23.84
N ILE A 921 -22.14 36.05 23.40
CA ILE A 921 -23.52 36.48 23.38
C ILE A 921 -24.38 35.56 24.25
N THR A 922 -25.15 36.15 25.16
CA THR A 922 -26.04 35.41 26.06
C THR A 922 -27.47 35.88 25.87
N ASP A 923 -28.41 34.96 25.73
CA ASP A 923 -29.84 35.26 25.69
C ASP A 923 -30.31 35.77 27.07
N ILE A 924 -30.83 37.00 27.11
CA ILE A 924 -31.33 37.68 28.30
C ILE A 924 -32.84 37.98 28.19
N SER A 925 -33.56 37.31 27.29
CA SER A 925 -34.99 37.53 27.05
C SER A 925 -35.83 37.33 28.30
N ASP A 926 -35.57 36.29 29.08
CA ASP A 926 -36.27 36.01 30.35
C ASP A 926 -36.03 37.13 31.39
N ARG A 927 -34.80 37.64 31.46
CA ARG A 927 -34.46 38.76 32.34
C ARG A 927 -35.20 40.03 31.93
N LYS A 928 -35.27 40.34 30.63
CA LYS A 928 -36.00 41.50 30.12
C LYS A 928 -37.51 41.38 30.35
N ALA A 929 -38.08 40.19 30.22
CA ALA A 929 -39.49 39.95 30.53
C ALA A 929 -39.79 40.19 32.03
N ALA A 930 -38.89 39.76 32.93
CA ALA A 930 -39.02 40.01 34.37
C ALA A 930 -38.89 41.51 34.75
N GLU A 931 -37.99 42.24 34.10
CA GLU A 931 -37.82 43.69 34.29
C GLU A 931 -39.12 44.46 33.90
N VAL A 932 -39.75 44.09 32.78
CA VAL A 932 -41.03 44.69 32.34
C VAL A 932 -42.19 44.32 33.27
N SER A 933 -42.24 43.08 33.76
CA SER A 933 -43.28 42.64 34.70
C SER A 933 -43.19 43.33 36.06
N ASN A 934 -41.98 43.65 36.54
CA ASN A 934 -41.77 44.40 37.79
C ASN A 934 -42.12 45.90 37.64
N ILE A 935 -41.99 46.47 36.45
CA ILE A 935 -42.39 47.86 36.17
C ILE A 935 -43.91 48.00 36.05
N MET A 936 -44.64 46.93 35.68
CA MET A 936 -46.11 46.94 35.64
C MET A 936 -46.78 46.58 36.98
N SER A 937 -46.02 46.13 37.98
CA SER A 937 -46.53 45.71 39.30
C SER A 937 -46.10 46.62 40.47
N GLY A 938 -45.31 47.66 40.20
CA GLY A 938 -45.08 48.81 41.10
C GLY A 938 -45.79 50.05 40.57
#